data_AF-A0A2T9Y7F1-F1
#
_entry.id   AF-A0A2T9Y7F1-F1
#
_cell.length_a   1.000
_cell.length_b   1.000
_cell.length_c   1.000
_cell.angle_alpha   90.00
_cell.angle_beta   90.00
_cell.angle_gamma   90.00
#
_symmetry.space_group_name_H-M   'P 1'
#
loop_
_entity.id
_entity.type
_entity.pdbx_description
1 polymer ?
#
loop_
_entity_poly.entity_id
_entity_poly.type
_entity_poly.pdbx_seq_one_letter_code
_entity_poly.pdbx_strand_id
1 'polypeptide(L)'
;MYKYSVSSLSARSRFIPSLSRSPLFCPLYQSKLDAKHQDKSYRYFNNINRLAKNQPKAHTADKKNLVDVWCSNDYLSMSTHPDVTSAMKVALDTYGAGAGGTRNIAGNSALHLELEAQLAALHKKEAALVFSSCYIANDATLSTLASAIPDLVYFSDKMNHASMIQGIRNSRAKKEIFNHNNLAELEQKLAKYPISTPKVIAFESVYSMSGNIGRIPEICALAKKYGALTFLDEVHAVGLYGKSGAGVAEHYEFRSGDSSVNDSIDMITGTLGKAFGIVGGYIAASARTIDFFRSYAPGFIFTTSIPPTVVAGAIASIKYLSTNHKERYYQQLHTKMVKQQLSDLNIPVIPNPSHIIPVLVGDAAKAKWASDKLLSDHKIYVQSINYPTVPVGEERLRITPGPQHSTELRTKLINALASIWEEGNLKRTSDWEKEGGRCGVGLNADQYNKFLDVRGWIPTEESIWTDDDFKKYSTVAKTGYIDPASKNDYNFNVLPKNSQKNDKNIKNQKKNDKFQQHNKNNDKKIIKPALNPQEFTEVSIMHLLDNSIPKALKKACYGGSDTKIGCSWTQFSGNINAAIDYVALKIDNEYVSYQHDSRAKATYFMFYSKENAEKCMNTPIYYNGIALELYQTVTLEEGTQIVTIPSTNSINIRMVVEAVNNNFTKNGIIYDFSAYKNKISGKFHTFGVKFLFKKTIYSFEIPTFLEIDKF
;
A
#
# COMPACT_ATOMS: atom_id res chain seq x y z
N MET A 1 -31.46 10.35 -9.32
CA MET A 1 -30.77 11.65 -9.10
C MET A 1 -31.10 12.12 -7.69
N TYR A 2 -30.18 12.04 -6.73
CA TYR A 2 -30.33 12.84 -5.51
C TYR A 2 -29.99 14.28 -5.91
N LYS A 3 -31.01 15.08 -6.22
CA LYS A 3 -30.91 16.52 -5.94
C LYS A 3 -30.59 16.58 -4.46
N TYR A 4 -29.49 17.22 -4.07
CA TYR A 4 -29.44 17.82 -2.74
C TYR A 4 -30.51 18.92 -2.75
N SER A 5 -31.78 18.53 -2.60
CA SER A 5 -32.81 19.47 -2.22
C SER A 5 -32.56 19.72 -0.74
N VAL A 6 -32.21 20.97 -0.42
CA VAL A 6 -32.14 21.46 0.96
C VAL A 6 -33.58 21.64 1.50
N SER A 7 -34.50 20.73 1.15
CA SER A 7 -35.93 20.91 1.38
C SER A 7 -36.61 19.73 2.08
N SER A 8 -35.86 18.79 2.65
CA SER A 8 -36.43 17.71 3.49
C SER A 8 -35.87 17.65 4.92
N LEU A 9 -35.22 18.72 5.39
CA LEU A 9 -34.99 18.96 6.82
C LEU A 9 -36.15 19.79 7.40
N SER A 10 -37.38 19.27 7.29
CA SER A 10 -38.55 19.83 7.98
C SER A 10 -39.01 18.87 9.08
N ALA A 11 -38.21 18.77 10.14
CA ALA A 11 -38.68 18.40 11.48
C ALA A 11 -37.56 18.68 12.50
N ARG A 12 -37.62 19.88 13.10
CA ARG A 12 -36.97 20.23 14.37
C ARG A 12 -35.46 19.93 14.50
N SER A 13 -34.64 20.59 13.70
CA SER A 13 -33.36 21.08 14.19
C SER A 13 -33.30 22.58 13.94
N ARG A 14 -33.28 23.39 15.01
CA ARG A 14 -33.00 24.81 14.89
C ARG A 14 -31.65 24.93 14.18
N PHE A 15 -31.64 25.49 12.97
CA PHE A 15 -30.41 25.98 12.37
C PHE A 15 -29.88 27.04 13.34
N ILE A 16 -28.85 26.68 14.10
CA ILE A 16 -28.00 27.65 14.75
C ILE A 16 -27.32 28.38 13.59
N PRO A 17 -27.50 29.71 13.41
CA PRO A 17 -26.72 30.45 12.43
C PRO A 17 -25.26 30.17 12.73
N SER A 18 -24.52 29.62 11.77
CA SER A 18 -23.09 29.42 11.95
C SER A 18 -22.47 30.79 12.16
N LEU A 19 -22.11 31.09 13.41
CA LEU A 19 -21.25 32.19 13.77
C LEU A 19 -19.86 31.90 13.18
N SER A 20 -19.70 32.14 11.87
CA SER A 20 -18.39 32.47 11.33
C SER A 20 -17.94 33.72 12.07
N ARG A 21 -16.91 33.59 12.92
CA ARG A 21 -16.33 34.71 13.67
C ARG A 21 -15.81 35.83 12.77
N SER A 22 -15.66 35.60 11.47
CA SER A 22 -15.27 36.62 10.51
C SER A 22 -16.29 36.71 9.36
N PRO A 23 -16.82 37.92 9.06
CA PRO A 23 -17.80 38.14 8.01
C PRO A 23 -17.22 37.95 6.59
N LEU A 24 -15.90 37.78 6.44
CA LEU A 24 -15.22 37.74 5.13
C LEU A 24 -15.15 36.33 4.52
N PHE A 25 -15.10 35.27 5.34
CA PHE A 25 -14.80 33.93 4.83
C PHE A 25 -15.98 33.27 4.13
N CYS A 26 -17.17 33.29 4.72
CA CYS A 26 -18.35 32.65 4.13
C CYS A 26 -18.71 33.22 2.74
N PRO A 27 -18.75 34.56 2.52
CA PRO A 27 -18.98 35.11 1.20
C PRO A 27 -17.90 34.74 0.19
N LEU A 28 -16.62 34.73 0.59
CA LEU A 28 -15.51 34.34 -0.29
C LEU A 28 -15.62 32.87 -0.71
N TYR A 29 -15.95 31.97 0.23
CA TYR A 29 -16.16 30.56 -0.09
C TYR A 29 -17.32 30.38 -1.05
N GLN A 30 -18.45 31.06 -0.80
CA GLN A 30 -19.61 31.00 -1.68
C GLN A 30 -19.26 31.48 -3.08
N SER A 31 -18.56 32.61 -3.22
CA SER A 31 -18.10 33.12 -4.52
C SER A 31 -17.23 32.10 -5.28
N LYS A 32 -16.32 31.39 -4.60
CA LYS A 32 -15.49 30.34 -5.23
C LYS A 32 -16.32 29.11 -5.64
N LEU A 33 -17.35 28.76 -4.88
CA LEU A 33 -18.27 27.67 -5.22
C LEU A 33 -19.21 28.05 -6.36
N ASP A 34 -19.74 29.27 -6.37
CA ASP A 34 -20.58 29.82 -7.43
C ASP A 34 -19.82 29.83 -8.76
N ALA A 35 -18.53 30.20 -8.76
CA ALA A 35 -17.69 30.11 -9.94
C ALA A 35 -17.64 28.67 -10.51
N LYS A 36 -17.54 27.65 -9.65
CA LYS A 36 -17.58 26.23 -10.07
C LYS A 36 -18.96 25.78 -10.57
N HIS A 37 -20.04 26.36 -10.05
CA HIS A 37 -21.39 26.09 -10.54
C HIS A 37 -21.66 26.79 -11.88
N GLN A 38 -21.10 27.98 -12.08
CA GLN A 38 -21.21 28.75 -13.30
C GLN A 38 -20.45 28.07 -14.45
N ASP A 39 -19.20 27.66 -14.23
CA ASP A 39 -18.37 26.96 -15.22
C ASP A 39 -18.70 25.45 -15.36
N LYS A 40 -19.70 24.96 -14.61
CA LYS A 40 -20.15 23.56 -14.58
C LYS A 40 -19.06 22.55 -14.16
N SER A 41 -17.97 23.01 -13.54
CA SER A 41 -16.90 22.15 -13.00
C SER A 41 -17.15 21.66 -11.57
N TYR A 42 -18.23 22.12 -10.91
CA TYR A 42 -18.63 21.61 -9.60
C TYR A 42 -18.94 20.10 -9.67
N ARG A 43 -18.35 19.34 -8.76
CA ARG A 43 -18.40 17.87 -8.78
C ARG A 43 -19.46 17.36 -7.81
N TYR A 44 -20.43 16.63 -8.36
CA TYR A 44 -21.33 15.79 -7.58
C TYR A 44 -20.83 14.35 -7.64
N PHE A 45 -20.50 13.76 -6.50
CA PHE A 45 -19.98 12.39 -6.46
C PHE A 45 -21.12 11.38 -6.55
N ASN A 46 -20.97 10.39 -7.44
CA ASN A 46 -21.89 9.28 -7.55
C ASN A 46 -21.64 8.27 -6.42
N ASN A 47 -22.67 7.94 -5.64
CA ASN A 47 -22.61 6.87 -4.65
C ASN A 47 -22.63 5.51 -5.36
N ILE A 48 -21.47 4.85 -5.46
CA ILE A 48 -21.27 3.60 -6.19
C ILE A 48 -20.52 2.61 -5.28
N ASN A 49 -21.18 1.50 -4.94
CA ASN A 49 -20.68 0.47 -4.03
C ASN A 49 -20.40 -0.79 -4.83
N ARG A 50 -19.13 -1.03 -5.17
CA ARG A 50 -18.71 -2.16 -6.00
C ARG A 50 -18.90 -3.50 -5.27
N LEU A 51 -19.35 -4.52 -5.99
CA LEU A 51 -19.67 -5.83 -5.44
C LEU A 51 -18.54 -6.83 -5.65
N ALA A 52 -17.96 -7.34 -4.56
CA ALA A 52 -16.83 -8.26 -4.65
C ALA A 52 -17.14 -9.56 -5.39
N LYS A 53 -18.34 -10.11 -5.18
CA LYS A 53 -18.77 -11.39 -5.78
C LYS A 53 -19.31 -11.27 -7.21
N ASN A 54 -19.53 -10.04 -7.69
CA ASN A 54 -20.23 -9.79 -8.95
C ASN A 54 -19.51 -8.70 -9.77
N GLN A 55 -18.17 -8.67 -9.80
CA GLN A 55 -17.45 -7.72 -10.64
C GLN A 55 -17.88 -7.85 -12.12
N PRO A 56 -18.05 -6.74 -12.87
CA PRO A 56 -17.81 -5.34 -12.52
C PRO A 56 -19.07 -4.60 -11.99
N LYS A 57 -20.07 -5.31 -11.44
CA LYS A 57 -21.30 -4.70 -10.92
C LYS A 57 -21.07 -3.88 -9.64
N ALA A 58 -21.90 -2.87 -9.46
CA ALA A 58 -22.03 -2.09 -8.23
C ALA A 58 -23.51 -1.81 -7.94
N HIS A 59 -23.82 -1.34 -6.72
CA HIS A 59 -25.12 -0.73 -6.43
C HIS A 59 -24.97 0.76 -6.13
N THR A 60 -26.02 1.53 -6.43
CA THR A 60 -26.07 2.97 -6.08
C THR A 60 -26.37 3.18 -4.59
N ALA A 61 -26.87 4.35 -4.17
CA ALA A 61 -27.40 4.52 -2.81
C ALA A 61 -28.51 3.50 -2.48
N ASP A 62 -29.34 3.15 -3.46
CA ASP A 62 -30.27 2.02 -3.36
C ASP A 62 -29.54 0.72 -3.75
N LYS A 63 -29.52 -0.24 -2.83
CA LYS A 63 -28.94 -1.58 -3.01
C LYS A 63 -29.60 -2.38 -4.14
N LYS A 64 -30.86 -2.09 -4.47
CA LYS A 64 -31.59 -2.77 -5.57
C LYS A 64 -31.21 -2.21 -6.94
N ASN A 65 -30.69 -0.98 -7.01
CA ASN A 65 -30.31 -0.35 -8.26
C ASN A 65 -28.87 -0.72 -8.63
N LEU A 66 -28.73 -1.86 -9.32
CA LEU A 66 -27.47 -2.39 -9.83
C LEU A 66 -27.03 -1.69 -11.12
N VAL A 67 -25.73 -1.47 -11.25
CA VAL A 67 -25.09 -0.80 -12.40
C VAL A 67 -23.79 -1.51 -12.81
N ASP A 68 -23.43 -1.40 -14.08
CA ASP A 68 -22.18 -1.89 -14.67
C ASP A 68 -21.10 -0.80 -14.60
N VAL A 69 -20.00 -1.04 -13.89
CA VAL A 69 -18.94 -0.03 -13.71
C VAL A 69 -17.89 -0.12 -14.81
N TRP A 70 -17.77 0.92 -15.64
CA TRP A 70 -16.87 0.97 -16.80
C TRP A 70 -15.76 2.02 -16.69
N CYS A 71 -15.67 2.74 -15.57
CA CYS A 71 -14.66 3.78 -15.33
C CYS A 71 -13.82 3.53 -14.07
N SER A 72 -13.77 2.28 -13.60
CA SER A 72 -12.92 1.86 -12.48
C SER A 72 -11.47 1.69 -12.93
N ASN A 73 -10.52 2.14 -12.12
CA ASN A 73 -9.09 1.88 -12.36
C ASN A 73 -8.58 0.58 -11.72
N ASP A 74 -9.46 -0.26 -11.15
CA ASP A 74 -9.13 -1.65 -10.81
C ASP A 74 -9.10 -2.50 -12.08
N TYR A 75 -8.10 -2.21 -12.93
CA TYR A 75 -8.05 -2.64 -14.32
C TYR A 75 -8.10 -4.15 -14.51
N LEU A 76 -7.55 -4.89 -13.54
CA LEU A 76 -7.43 -6.34 -13.59
C LEU A 76 -8.36 -7.04 -12.58
N SER A 77 -9.24 -6.29 -11.92
CA SER A 77 -10.18 -6.81 -10.91
C SER A 77 -9.47 -7.49 -9.71
N MET A 78 -8.27 -7.04 -9.37
CA MET A 78 -7.45 -7.65 -8.32
C MET A 78 -7.96 -7.32 -6.91
N SER A 79 -8.73 -6.24 -6.74
CA SER A 79 -9.28 -5.88 -5.43
C SER A 79 -10.22 -6.95 -4.85
N THR A 80 -10.71 -7.86 -5.69
CA THR A 80 -11.62 -8.95 -5.32
C THR A 80 -11.02 -10.32 -5.59
N HIS A 81 -9.74 -10.40 -6.02
CA HIS A 81 -9.10 -11.66 -6.33
C HIS A 81 -9.04 -12.54 -5.07
N PRO A 82 -9.34 -13.85 -5.15
CA PRO A 82 -9.36 -14.73 -3.99
C PRO A 82 -8.05 -14.73 -3.19
N ASP A 83 -6.91 -14.79 -3.87
CA ASP A 83 -5.59 -14.78 -3.22
C ASP A 83 -5.32 -13.48 -2.47
N VAL A 84 -5.70 -12.35 -3.08
CA VAL A 84 -5.57 -11.02 -2.48
C VAL A 84 -6.44 -10.90 -1.24
N THR A 85 -7.75 -11.16 -1.37
CA THR A 85 -8.68 -11.04 -0.25
C THR A 85 -8.41 -12.04 0.87
N SER A 86 -7.86 -13.22 0.56
CA SER A 86 -7.45 -14.21 1.57
C SER A 86 -6.22 -13.76 2.32
N ALA A 87 -5.19 -13.24 1.63
CA ALA A 87 -4.01 -12.67 2.28
C ALA A 87 -4.37 -11.50 3.22
N MET A 88 -5.30 -10.63 2.78
CA MET A 88 -5.79 -9.53 3.62
C MET A 88 -6.52 -10.02 4.88
N LYS A 89 -7.34 -11.06 4.78
CA LYS A 89 -8.05 -11.66 5.94
C LYS A 89 -7.07 -12.26 6.94
N VAL A 90 -6.10 -13.04 6.47
CA VAL A 90 -5.06 -13.61 7.33
C VAL A 90 -4.28 -12.51 8.05
N ALA A 91 -3.92 -11.44 7.34
CA ALA A 91 -3.25 -10.30 7.94
C ALA A 91 -4.13 -9.55 8.94
N LEU A 92 -5.45 -9.45 8.70
CA LEU A 92 -6.39 -8.82 9.61
C LEU A 92 -6.49 -9.60 10.93
N ASP A 93 -6.62 -10.92 10.85
CA ASP A 93 -6.70 -11.79 12.02
C ASP A 93 -5.38 -11.83 12.81
N THR A 94 -4.25 -11.67 12.12
CA THR A 94 -2.91 -11.76 12.72
C THR A 94 -2.43 -10.43 13.31
N TYR A 95 -2.58 -9.34 12.57
CA TYR A 95 -1.97 -8.04 12.88
C TYR A 95 -2.99 -6.93 13.19
N GLY A 96 -4.28 -7.20 13.03
CA GLY A 96 -5.33 -6.21 13.22
C GLY A 96 -5.43 -5.21 12.06
N ALA A 97 -6.17 -4.11 12.29
CA ALA A 97 -6.54 -3.18 11.24
C ALA A 97 -5.41 -2.22 10.85
N GLY A 98 -4.97 -1.34 11.76
CA GLY A 98 -4.01 -0.27 11.46
C GLY A 98 -2.57 -0.62 11.84
N ALA A 99 -1.60 0.01 11.19
CA ALA A 99 -0.18 -0.13 11.53
C ALA A 99 0.16 0.45 12.93
N GLY A 100 -0.66 1.36 13.45
CA GLY A 100 -0.53 1.90 14.81
C GLY A 100 0.55 2.98 15.00
N GLY A 101 1.28 3.36 13.95
CA GLY A 101 2.27 4.42 14.01
C GLY A 101 2.96 4.73 12.68
N THR A 102 3.94 5.63 12.72
CA THR A 102 4.76 5.98 11.55
C THR A 102 5.78 4.88 11.26
N ARG A 103 6.47 4.91 10.12
CA ARG A 103 7.52 3.92 9.82
C ARG A 103 8.59 3.86 10.93
N ASN A 104 8.99 5.00 11.49
CA ASN A 104 9.98 5.02 12.57
C ASN A 104 9.42 4.58 13.93
N ILE A 105 8.13 4.82 14.19
CA ILE A 105 7.51 4.61 15.50
C ILE A 105 6.46 3.51 15.37
N ALA A 106 6.87 2.26 15.58
CA ALA A 106 6.03 1.06 15.62
C ALA A 106 5.21 0.71 14.35
N GLY A 107 5.31 1.49 13.27
CA GLY A 107 4.58 1.25 12.02
C GLY A 107 5.38 0.54 10.92
N ASN A 108 6.62 0.12 11.18
CA ASN A 108 7.42 -0.68 10.25
C ASN A 108 7.39 -2.16 10.63
N SER A 109 6.78 -2.99 9.80
CA SER A 109 6.67 -4.44 10.01
C SER A 109 7.39 -5.24 8.93
N ALA A 110 7.61 -6.54 9.16
CA ALA A 110 8.21 -7.44 8.17
C ALA A 110 7.46 -7.43 6.82
N LEU A 111 6.13 -7.27 6.85
CA LEU A 111 5.33 -7.13 5.62
C LEU A 111 5.73 -5.90 4.81
N HIS A 112 6.07 -4.78 5.45
CA HIS A 112 6.49 -3.56 4.73
C HIS A 112 7.83 -3.79 4.03
N LEU A 113 8.78 -4.43 4.73
CA LEU A 113 10.09 -4.78 4.17
C LEU A 113 9.94 -5.76 3.00
N GLU A 114 9.06 -6.76 3.13
CA GLU A 114 8.78 -7.72 2.06
C GLU A 114 8.14 -7.05 0.84
N LEU A 115 7.18 -6.13 1.03
CA LEU A 115 6.58 -5.38 -0.07
C LEU A 115 7.61 -4.51 -0.78
N GLU A 116 8.45 -3.79 -0.04
CA GLU A 116 9.53 -2.97 -0.61
C GLU A 116 10.54 -3.81 -1.39
N ALA A 117 10.93 -4.98 -0.87
CA ALA A 117 11.78 -5.92 -1.58
C ALA A 117 11.15 -6.46 -2.87
N GLN A 118 9.85 -6.79 -2.85
CA GLN A 118 9.14 -7.26 -4.04
C GLN A 118 9.00 -6.17 -5.10
N LEU A 119 8.77 -4.92 -4.70
CA LEU A 119 8.69 -3.80 -5.62
C LEU A 119 10.06 -3.49 -6.24
N ALA A 120 11.13 -3.54 -5.45
CA ALA A 120 12.49 -3.42 -5.95
C ALA A 120 12.80 -4.51 -6.98
N ALA A 121 12.47 -5.78 -6.66
CA ALA A 121 12.64 -6.91 -7.56
C ALA A 121 11.80 -6.80 -8.85
N LEU A 122 10.54 -6.36 -8.74
CA LEU A 122 9.65 -6.17 -9.89
C LEU A 122 10.26 -5.21 -10.92
N HIS A 123 10.85 -4.11 -10.44
CA HIS A 123 11.44 -3.06 -11.30
C HIS A 123 12.92 -3.29 -11.61
N LYS A 124 13.53 -4.36 -11.08
CA LYS A 124 14.98 -4.61 -11.14
C LYS A 124 15.80 -3.42 -10.64
N LYS A 125 15.36 -2.82 -9.53
CA LYS A 125 16.05 -1.73 -8.84
C LYS A 125 16.61 -2.21 -7.52
N GLU A 126 17.62 -1.50 -7.01
CA GLU A 126 18.31 -1.87 -5.77
C GLU A 126 17.39 -1.80 -4.55
N ALA A 127 16.45 -0.84 -4.52
CA ALA A 127 15.50 -0.67 -3.43
C ALA A 127 14.18 -0.04 -3.90
N ALA A 128 13.17 -0.12 -3.05
CA ALA A 128 11.93 0.62 -3.20
C ALA A 128 11.43 1.16 -1.84
N LEU A 129 10.57 2.18 -1.88
CA LEU A 129 10.00 2.83 -0.71
C LEU A 129 8.50 3.01 -0.87
N VAL A 130 7.73 2.57 0.12
CA VAL A 130 6.26 2.63 0.08
C VAL A 130 5.71 3.86 0.79
N PHE A 131 4.74 4.52 0.15
CA PHE A 131 4.00 5.70 0.59
C PHE A 131 2.49 5.41 0.66
N SER A 132 1.74 6.31 1.32
CA SER A 132 0.27 6.21 1.46
C SER A 132 -0.50 6.22 0.14
N SER A 133 0.05 6.88 -0.89
CA SER A 133 -0.47 6.88 -2.26
C SER A 133 0.63 7.30 -3.23
N CYS A 134 0.45 7.04 -4.53
CA CYS A 134 1.41 7.54 -5.51
C CYS A 134 1.32 9.06 -5.70
N TYR A 135 0.20 9.69 -5.29
CA TYR A 135 0.14 11.14 -5.20
C TYR A 135 1.22 11.65 -4.23
N ILE A 136 1.28 11.06 -3.03
CA ILE A 136 2.27 11.43 -2.02
C ILE A 136 3.67 10.97 -2.43
N ALA A 137 3.84 9.80 -3.05
CA ALA A 137 5.13 9.37 -3.57
C ALA A 137 5.73 10.41 -4.54
N ASN A 138 4.95 10.84 -5.54
CA ASN A 138 5.41 11.84 -6.50
C ASN A 138 5.67 13.20 -5.85
N ASP A 139 4.70 13.72 -5.06
CA ASP A 139 4.84 15.02 -4.42
C ASP A 139 6.04 15.07 -3.46
N ALA A 140 6.16 14.08 -2.58
CA ALA A 140 7.21 14.04 -1.58
C ALA A 140 8.61 13.83 -2.20
N THR A 141 8.76 12.94 -3.19
CA THR A 141 10.07 12.68 -3.80
C THR A 141 10.55 13.87 -4.64
N LEU A 142 9.69 14.42 -5.49
CA LEU A 142 10.03 15.59 -6.32
C LEU A 142 10.25 16.85 -5.46
N SER A 143 9.45 17.09 -4.42
CA SER A 143 9.70 18.24 -3.54
C SER A 143 10.98 18.10 -2.73
N THR A 144 11.28 16.90 -2.22
CA THR A 144 12.47 16.64 -1.40
C THR A 144 13.76 16.75 -2.21
N LEU A 145 13.77 16.25 -3.45
CA LEU A 145 14.97 16.26 -4.29
C LEU A 145 15.54 17.68 -4.50
N ALA A 146 14.70 18.68 -4.79
CA ALA A 146 15.17 20.05 -4.95
C ALA A 146 15.63 20.72 -3.65
N SER A 147 15.11 20.28 -2.50
CA SER A 147 15.55 20.81 -1.21
C SER A 147 17.00 20.43 -0.88
N ALA A 148 17.48 19.31 -1.42
CA ALA A 148 18.83 18.80 -1.16
C ALA A 148 19.81 19.00 -2.32
N ILE A 149 19.32 19.29 -3.53
CA ILE A 149 20.16 19.50 -4.71
C ILE A 149 20.03 20.97 -5.15
N PRO A 150 21.01 21.83 -4.82
CA PRO A 150 21.04 23.21 -5.28
C PRO A 150 20.98 23.29 -6.81
N ASP A 151 20.34 24.35 -7.31
CA ASP A 151 20.23 24.67 -8.75
C ASP A 151 19.58 23.58 -9.63
N LEU A 152 18.88 22.63 -9.02
CA LEU A 152 18.13 21.59 -9.74
C LEU A 152 17.11 22.20 -10.71
N VAL A 153 17.12 21.71 -11.95
CA VAL A 153 16.16 22.09 -12.99
C VAL A 153 15.28 20.89 -13.37
N TYR A 154 13.97 21.06 -13.24
CA TYR A 154 13.00 20.07 -13.74
C TYR A 154 12.64 20.33 -15.19
N PHE A 155 12.58 19.27 -15.99
CA PHE A 155 12.00 19.25 -17.33
C PHE A 155 10.72 18.42 -17.23
N SER A 156 9.56 19.08 -17.24
CA SER A 156 8.26 18.44 -16.99
C SER A 156 7.46 18.35 -18.28
N ASP A 157 6.98 17.16 -18.62
CA ASP A 157 5.97 17.00 -19.65
C ASP A 157 4.73 17.84 -19.27
N LYS A 158 4.14 18.54 -20.24
CA LYS A 158 2.97 19.42 -20.05
C LYS A 158 1.73 18.68 -19.56
N MET A 159 1.61 17.37 -19.83
CA MET A 159 0.48 16.52 -19.44
C MET A 159 0.74 15.70 -18.18
N ASN A 160 1.85 15.93 -17.47
CA ASN A 160 2.14 15.28 -16.20
C ASN A 160 0.98 15.40 -15.20
N HIS A 161 0.79 14.33 -14.43
CA HIS A 161 -0.22 14.25 -13.41
C HIS A 161 -0.06 15.35 -12.33
N ALA A 162 -1.18 15.76 -11.76
CA ALA A 162 -1.24 16.82 -10.76
C ALA A 162 -0.30 16.60 -9.56
N SER A 163 -0.03 15.34 -9.17
CA SER A 163 0.91 15.03 -8.09
C SER A 163 2.36 15.39 -8.43
N MET A 164 2.78 15.18 -9.68
CA MET A 164 4.11 15.56 -10.14
C MET A 164 4.24 17.07 -10.27
N ILE A 165 3.22 17.72 -10.84
CA ILE A 165 3.13 19.19 -10.92
C ILE A 165 3.19 19.80 -9.51
N GLN A 166 2.48 19.21 -8.56
CA GLN A 166 2.47 19.68 -7.16
C GLN A 166 3.84 19.53 -6.52
N GLY A 167 4.50 18.38 -6.66
CA GLY A 167 5.85 18.15 -6.15
C GLY A 167 6.87 19.15 -6.70
N ILE A 168 6.90 19.31 -8.02
CA ILE A 168 7.78 20.28 -8.69
C ILE A 168 7.45 21.73 -8.28
N ARG A 169 6.17 22.07 -8.08
CA ARG A 169 5.78 23.41 -7.62
C ARG A 169 6.19 23.65 -6.17
N ASN A 170 6.00 22.66 -5.30
CA ASN A 170 6.35 22.72 -3.88
C ASN A 170 7.86 22.79 -3.67
N SER A 171 8.62 22.19 -4.58
CA SER A 171 10.09 22.21 -4.57
C SER A 171 10.68 23.61 -4.78
N ARG A 172 9.92 24.52 -5.41
CA ARG A 172 10.36 25.88 -5.84
C ARG A 172 11.57 25.90 -6.79
N ALA A 173 12.02 24.73 -7.25
CA ALA A 173 13.14 24.64 -8.19
C ALA A 173 12.79 25.26 -9.54
N LYS A 174 13.81 25.57 -10.33
CA LYS A 174 13.61 25.99 -11.72
C LYS A 174 12.92 24.87 -12.48
N LYS A 175 12.01 25.22 -13.38
CA LYS A 175 11.31 24.25 -14.22
C LYS A 175 11.13 24.75 -15.64
N GLU A 176 11.30 23.83 -16.57
CA GLU A 176 11.04 23.96 -17.99
C GLU A 176 9.90 23.00 -18.35
N ILE A 177 8.77 23.52 -18.81
CA ILE A 177 7.68 22.68 -19.33
C ILE A 177 7.91 22.48 -20.83
N PHE A 178 7.95 21.24 -21.30
CA PHE A 178 7.98 20.92 -22.74
C PHE A 178 6.60 20.39 -23.17
N ASN A 179 6.21 20.64 -24.43
CA ASN A 179 4.95 20.11 -24.94
C ASN A 179 4.94 18.58 -24.87
N HIS A 180 3.76 18.03 -24.60
CA HIS A 180 3.56 16.61 -24.38
C HIS A 180 4.28 15.76 -25.42
N ASN A 181 5.13 14.83 -24.98
CA ASN A 181 5.95 13.93 -25.80
C ASN A 181 6.86 14.58 -26.88
N ASN A 182 7.02 15.91 -26.89
CA ASN A 182 7.86 16.61 -27.87
C ASN A 182 9.35 16.54 -27.49
N LEU A 183 10.04 15.55 -28.06
CA LEU A 183 11.48 15.32 -27.82
C LEU A 183 12.37 16.44 -28.34
N ALA A 184 12.02 17.07 -29.46
CA ALA A 184 12.81 18.16 -30.03
C ALA A 184 12.79 19.39 -29.11
N GLU A 185 11.62 19.72 -28.56
CA GLU A 185 11.49 20.81 -27.58
C GLU A 185 12.18 20.46 -26.26
N LEU A 186 12.06 19.21 -25.79
CA LEU A 186 12.79 18.72 -24.62
C LEU A 186 14.30 18.89 -24.80
N GLU A 187 14.85 18.44 -25.92
CA GLU A 187 16.27 18.59 -26.26
C GLU A 187 16.70 20.06 -26.33
N GLN A 188 15.92 20.91 -27.01
CA GLN A 188 16.17 22.36 -27.07
C GLN A 188 16.21 23.00 -25.68
N LYS A 189 15.34 22.56 -24.76
CA LYS A 189 15.32 23.05 -23.37
C LYS A 189 16.51 22.54 -22.58
N LEU A 190 16.86 21.26 -22.70
CA LEU A 190 18.01 20.65 -22.03
C LEU A 190 19.32 21.33 -22.45
N ALA A 191 19.49 21.61 -23.75
CA ALA A 191 20.68 22.23 -24.32
C ALA A 191 20.97 23.66 -23.81
N LYS A 192 20.00 24.32 -23.16
CA LYS A 192 20.19 25.66 -22.55
C LYS A 192 21.03 25.62 -21.29
N TYR A 193 21.29 24.45 -20.73
CA TYR A 193 21.96 24.28 -19.44
C TYR A 193 23.29 23.54 -19.60
N PRO A 194 24.35 23.94 -18.88
CA PRO A 194 25.59 23.17 -18.81
C PRO A 194 25.33 21.72 -18.41
N ILE A 195 26.14 20.79 -18.92
CA ILE A 195 26.02 19.36 -18.57
C ILE A 195 26.13 19.12 -17.05
N SER A 196 26.91 19.94 -16.34
CA SER A 196 27.11 19.89 -14.88
C SER A 196 25.91 20.38 -14.06
N THR A 197 24.94 21.09 -14.64
CA THR A 197 23.72 21.49 -13.93
C THR A 197 22.94 20.23 -13.54
N PRO A 198 22.46 20.08 -12.29
CA PRO A 198 21.58 18.97 -11.93
C PRO A 198 20.23 19.11 -12.65
N LYS A 199 19.82 18.04 -13.35
CA LYS A 199 18.59 18.04 -14.16
C LYS A 199 17.77 16.80 -13.87
N VAL A 200 16.44 16.94 -13.88
CA VAL A 200 15.50 15.81 -13.81
C VAL A 200 14.45 15.95 -14.90
N ILE A 201 14.29 14.93 -15.74
CA ILE A 201 13.22 14.82 -16.72
C ILE A 201 12.08 14.01 -16.10
N ALA A 202 10.92 14.62 -15.91
CA ALA A 202 9.76 14.01 -15.28
C ALA A 202 8.64 13.79 -16.30
N PHE A 203 8.18 12.54 -16.44
CA PHE A 203 7.18 12.14 -17.45
C PHE A 203 6.41 10.87 -17.02
N GLU A 204 5.29 10.58 -17.69
CA GLU A 204 4.50 9.35 -17.48
C GLU A 204 4.79 8.31 -18.57
N SER A 205 4.67 7.02 -18.22
CA SER A 205 4.70 5.94 -19.21
C SER A 205 3.38 5.78 -19.95
N VAL A 206 2.25 5.84 -19.23
CA VAL A 206 0.88 5.78 -19.78
C VAL A 206 0.09 6.96 -19.24
N TYR A 207 -0.21 7.94 -20.09
CA TYR A 207 -0.88 9.16 -19.67
C TYR A 207 -2.36 8.91 -19.38
N SER A 208 -2.75 9.18 -18.14
CA SER A 208 -4.03 8.74 -17.57
C SER A 208 -5.29 9.10 -18.36
N MET A 209 -5.34 10.26 -19.02
CA MET A 209 -6.54 10.81 -19.66
C MET A 209 -6.59 10.63 -21.17
N SER A 210 -5.43 10.56 -21.84
CA SER A 210 -5.35 10.34 -23.29
C SER A 210 -5.06 8.89 -23.65
N GLY A 211 -4.43 8.13 -22.75
CA GLY A 211 -3.95 6.78 -23.04
C GLY A 211 -2.67 6.77 -23.90
N ASN A 212 -2.04 7.92 -24.13
CA ASN A 212 -0.77 7.98 -24.87
C ASN A 212 0.36 7.36 -24.05
N ILE A 213 1.42 6.97 -24.75
CA ILE A 213 2.60 6.32 -24.18
C ILE A 213 3.78 7.28 -24.23
N GLY A 214 4.55 7.34 -23.15
CA GLY A 214 5.79 8.11 -23.08
C GLY A 214 6.89 7.51 -23.96
N ARG A 215 7.72 8.36 -24.56
CA ARG A 215 8.88 7.97 -25.37
C ARG A 215 10.08 7.61 -24.49
N ILE A 216 9.93 6.52 -23.72
CA ILE A 216 10.87 6.13 -22.65
C ILE A 216 12.31 5.97 -23.19
N PRO A 217 12.58 5.18 -24.25
CA PRO A 217 13.96 4.98 -24.72
C PRO A 217 14.64 6.30 -25.14
N GLU A 218 13.93 7.15 -25.86
CA GLU A 218 14.47 8.39 -26.38
C GLU A 218 14.64 9.46 -25.28
N ILE A 219 13.73 9.51 -24.32
CA ILE A 219 13.89 10.37 -23.14
C ILE A 219 15.10 9.93 -22.31
N CYS A 220 15.31 8.62 -22.13
CA CYS A 220 16.50 8.11 -21.45
C CYS A 220 17.79 8.45 -22.22
N ALA A 221 17.77 8.37 -23.55
CA ALA A 221 18.91 8.76 -24.40
C ALA A 221 19.24 10.26 -24.25
N LEU A 222 18.23 11.13 -24.22
CA LEU A 222 18.40 12.56 -23.93
C LEU A 222 18.90 12.81 -22.51
N ALA A 223 18.37 12.09 -21.52
CA ALA A 223 18.81 12.19 -20.14
C ALA A 223 20.31 11.89 -20.01
N LYS A 224 20.77 10.79 -20.63
CA LYS A 224 22.18 10.43 -20.70
C LYS A 224 23.02 11.48 -21.43
N LYS A 225 22.56 11.98 -22.58
CA LYS A 225 23.27 12.99 -23.39
C LYS A 225 23.49 14.31 -22.65
N TYR A 226 22.52 14.73 -21.84
CA TYR A 226 22.52 16.05 -21.16
C TYR A 226 22.79 15.99 -19.65
N GLY A 227 23.13 14.82 -19.12
CA GLY A 227 23.44 14.63 -17.69
C GLY A 227 22.21 14.89 -16.80
N ALA A 228 21.05 14.35 -17.17
CA ALA A 228 19.82 14.43 -16.40
C ALA A 228 19.44 13.06 -15.80
N LEU A 229 18.78 13.09 -14.65
CA LEU A 229 18.05 11.93 -14.13
C LEU A 229 16.67 11.83 -14.79
N THR A 230 16.13 10.62 -14.83
CA THR A 230 14.76 10.32 -15.27
C THR A 230 13.87 10.02 -14.07
N PHE A 231 12.69 10.64 -14.06
CA PHE A 231 11.60 10.36 -13.13
C PHE A 231 10.41 9.88 -13.94
N LEU A 232 10.18 8.57 -13.93
CA LEU A 232 9.15 7.91 -14.72
C LEU A 232 7.98 7.49 -13.81
N ASP A 233 6.79 8.02 -14.10
CA ASP A 233 5.55 7.56 -13.46
C ASP A 233 4.91 6.43 -14.29
N GLU A 234 4.88 5.21 -13.73
CA GLU A 234 4.30 3.99 -14.33
C GLU A 234 2.95 3.62 -13.68
N VAL A 235 2.27 4.56 -13.04
CA VAL A 235 1.03 4.33 -12.27
C VAL A 235 -0.08 3.67 -13.10
N HIS A 236 -0.18 4.01 -14.37
CA HIS A 236 -1.17 3.44 -15.30
C HIS A 236 -0.62 2.27 -16.13
N ALA A 237 0.52 1.72 -15.74
CA ALA A 237 1.19 0.67 -16.49
C ALA A 237 1.57 -0.55 -15.67
N VAL A 238 1.96 -0.35 -14.40
CA VAL A 238 2.26 -1.45 -13.47
C VAL A 238 1.06 -2.39 -13.36
N GLY A 239 1.35 -3.69 -13.39
CA GLY A 239 0.42 -4.81 -13.53
C GLY A 239 -0.03 -5.12 -14.97
N LEU A 240 0.06 -4.17 -15.90
CA LEU A 240 -0.60 -4.22 -17.22
C LEU A 240 0.33 -4.49 -18.40
N TYR A 241 1.58 -4.06 -18.31
CA TYR A 241 2.55 -4.13 -19.41
C TYR A 241 3.85 -4.79 -18.96
N GLY A 242 4.56 -5.34 -19.95
CA GLY A 242 5.75 -6.16 -19.72
C GLY A 242 5.42 -7.60 -19.37
N LYS A 243 6.48 -8.41 -19.24
CA LYS A 243 6.37 -9.85 -18.97
C LYS A 243 5.78 -10.08 -17.58
N SER A 244 6.35 -9.47 -16.56
CA SER A 244 5.91 -9.59 -15.16
C SER A 244 4.91 -8.49 -14.74
N GLY A 245 4.53 -7.59 -15.65
CA GLY A 245 3.66 -6.49 -15.28
C GLY A 245 4.43 -5.37 -14.59
N ALA A 246 5.73 -5.21 -14.81
CA ALA A 246 6.51 -4.15 -14.18
C ALA A 246 6.25 -2.77 -14.82
N GLY A 247 5.72 -2.71 -16.05
CA GLY A 247 5.36 -1.45 -16.70
C GLY A 247 5.72 -1.42 -18.19
N VAL A 248 5.62 -0.24 -18.80
CA VAL A 248 5.99 -0.05 -20.21
C VAL A 248 7.50 -0.14 -20.38
N ALA A 249 8.30 0.28 -19.39
CA ALA A 249 9.75 0.10 -19.40
C ALA A 249 10.15 -1.37 -19.59
N GLU A 250 9.56 -2.27 -18.79
CA GLU A 250 9.76 -3.72 -18.95
C GLU A 250 9.20 -4.23 -20.30
N HIS A 251 8.12 -3.61 -20.81
CA HIS A 251 7.60 -3.99 -22.11
C HIS A 251 8.60 -3.71 -23.25
N TYR A 252 9.29 -2.57 -23.24
CA TYR A 252 10.35 -2.28 -24.21
C TYR A 252 11.48 -3.31 -24.13
N GLU A 253 11.93 -3.68 -22.92
CA GLU A 253 12.92 -4.74 -22.72
C GLU A 253 12.40 -6.08 -23.28
N PHE A 254 11.17 -6.46 -22.95
CA PHE A 254 10.59 -7.71 -23.38
C PHE A 254 10.47 -7.85 -24.90
N ARG A 255 10.23 -6.73 -25.60
CA ARG A 255 10.10 -6.67 -27.05
C ARG A 255 11.43 -6.67 -27.79
N SER A 256 12.36 -5.86 -27.32
CA SER A 256 13.67 -5.70 -27.96
C SER A 256 14.66 -6.81 -27.58
N GLY A 257 14.45 -7.45 -26.43
CA GLY A 257 15.45 -8.30 -25.78
C GLY A 257 16.59 -7.50 -25.13
N ASP A 258 16.50 -6.17 -25.12
CA ASP A 258 17.51 -5.26 -24.58
C ASP A 258 17.08 -4.68 -23.23
N SER A 259 17.79 -5.03 -22.15
CA SER A 259 17.52 -4.52 -20.80
C SER A 259 17.91 -3.06 -20.62
N SER A 260 18.64 -2.46 -21.58
CA SER A 260 19.20 -1.11 -21.46
C SER A 260 18.15 -0.05 -21.13
N VAL A 261 16.91 -0.20 -21.63
CA VAL A 261 15.83 0.77 -21.37
C VAL A 261 15.44 0.77 -19.89
N ASN A 262 15.21 -0.40 -19.30
CA ASN A 262 14.81 -0.50 -17.90
C ASN A 262 15.96 -0.08 -16.96
N ASP A 263 17.19 -0.42 -17.33
CA ASP A 263 18.40 -0.07 -16.58
C ASP A 263 18.69 1.44 -16.64
N SER A 264 18.32 2.12 -17.74
CA SER A 264 18.54 3.56 -17.95
C SER A 264 17.57 4.48 -17.17
N ILE A 265 16.53 3.93 -16.53
CA ILE A 265 15.59 4.73 -15.74
C ILE A 265 16.09 4.88 -14.30
N ASP A 266 16.21 6.10 -13.79
CA ASP A 266 16.77 6.35 -12.45
C ASP A 266 15.74 6.15 -11.34
N MET A 267 14.52 6.61 -11.57
CA MET A 267 13.43 6.58 -10.59
C MET A 267 12.12 6.18 -11.26
N ILE A 268 11.49 5.13 -10.73
CA ILE A 268 10.17 4.66 -11.18
C ILE A 268 9.18 4.84 -10.04
N THR A 269 8.08 5.57 -10.27
CA THR A 269 6.95 5.59 -9.34
C THR A 269 5.79 4.76 -9.85
N GLY A 270 5.07 4.16 -8.90
CA GLY A 270 3.90 3.33 -9.22
C GLY A 270 2.86 3.38 -8.11
N THR A 271 1.69 2.81 -8.39
CA THR A 271 0.59 2.71 -7.42
C THR A 271 0.21 1.28 -7.14
N LEU A 272 -0.25 1.02 -5.91
CA LEU A 272 -0.90 -0.21 -5.51
C LEU A 272 -2.42 -0.17 -5.73
N GLY A 273 -2.98 1.01 -6.05
CA GLY A 273 -4.43 1.24 -6.08
C GLY A 273 -5.13 1.12 -7.43
N LYS A 274 -4.44 0.61 -8.46
CA LYS A 274 -4.99 0.44 -9.81
C LYS A 274 -5.01 -1.02 -10.22
N ALA A 275 -4.13 -1.46 -11.11
CA ALA A 275 -4.08 -2.85 -11.55
C ALA A 275 -3.89 -3.84 -10.39
N PHE A 276 -3.13 -3.47 -9.36
CA PHE A 276 -2.95 -4.29 -8.16
C PHE A 276 -4.17 -4.33 -7.22
N GLY A 277 -5.13 -3.41 -7.36
CA GLY A 277 -6.43 -3.48 -6.69
C GLY A 277 -6.47 -3.11 -5.19
N ILE A 278 -5.42 -2.49 -4.66
CA ILE A 278 -5.26 -2.18 -3.22
C ILE A 278 -5.26 -0.65 -3.02
N VAL A 279 -4.34 -0.11 -2.22
CA VAL A 279 -4.08 1.32 -2.01
C VAL A 279 -2.64 1.51 -1.57
N GLY A 280 -2.02 2.62 -1.98
CA GLY A 280 -0.61 2.89 -1.74
C GLY A 280 0.10 3.41 -2.99
N GLY A 281 1.30 3.92 -2.79
CA GLY A 281 2.23 4.25 -3.86
C GLY A 281 3.63 3.89 -3.47
N TYR A 282 4.54 3.91 -4.42
CA TYR A 282 5.94 3.63 -4.17
C TYR A 282 6.83 4.33 -5.17
N ILE A 283 8.12 4.38 -4.83
CA ILE A 283 9.22 4.69 -5.74
C ILE A 283 10.24 3.56 -5.67
N ALA A 284 10.79 3.16 -6.82
CA ALA A 284 11.90 2.21 -6.94
C ALA A 284 13.08 2.90 -7.64
N ALA A 285 14.28 2.76 -7.08
CA ALA A 285 15.48 3.46 -7.54
C ALA A 285 16.76 2.80 -6.96
N SER A 286 17.92 3.45 -7.10
CA SER A 286 19.14 3.05 -6.39
C SER A 286 18.92 3.07 -4.86
N ALA A 287 19.68 2.25 -4.14
CA ALA A 287 19.61 2.15 -2.69
C ALA A 287 19.87 3.52 -2.04
N ARG A 288 20.84 4.29 -2.57
CA ARG A 288 21.14 5.65 -2.09
C ARG A 288 20.00 6.64 -2.32
N THR A 289 19.37 6.59 -3.49
CA THR A 289 18.20 7.44 -3.80
C THR A 289 17.03 7.13 -2.89
N ILE A 290 16.74 5.85 -2.68
CA ILE A 290 15.68 5.41 -1.77
C ILE A 290 16.00 5.80 -0.34
N ASP A 291 17.23 5.61 0.12
CA ASP A 291 17.64 5.93 1.47
C ASP A 291 17.59 7.44 1.76
N PHE A 292 17.93 8.26 0.77
CA PHE A 292 17.74 9.70 0.81
C PHE A 292 16.26 10.06 0.99
N PHE A 293 15.34 9.54 0.18
CA PHE A 293 13.91 9.84 0.36
C PHE A 293 13.35 9.32 1.69
N ARG A 294 13.78 8.13 2.12
CA ARG A 294 13.41 7.55 3.42
C ARG A 294 13.81 8.46 4.58
N SER A 295 14.93 9.17 4.45
CA SER A 295 15.52 9.99 5.52
C SER A 295 15.08 11.45 5.50
N TYR A 296 14.70 11.98 4.33
CA TYR A 296 14.41 13.42 4.17
C TYR A 296 12.98 13.75 3.75
N ALA A 297 12.20 12.81 3.21
CA ALA A 297 10.89 13.14 2.67
C ALA A 297 9.83 13.27 3.78
N PRO A 298 9.29 14.49 4.08
CA PRO A 298 8.37 14.66 5.19
C PRO A 298 7.04 13.92 4.97
N GLY A 299 6.59 13.81 3.71
CA GLY A 299 5.41 13.04 3.33
C GLY A 299 5.54 11.52 3.54
N PHE A 300 6.75 11.02 3.79
CA PHE A 300 7.02 9.65 4.22
C PHE A 300 7.14 9.55 5.74
N ILE A 301 7.91 10.45 6.36
CA ILE A 301 8.32 10.36 7.78
C ILE A 301 7.15 10.66 8.73
N PHE A 302 6.38 11.71 8.46
CA PHE A 302 5.40 12.28 9.38
C PHE A 302 3.96 11.83 9.07
N THR A 303 3.80 10.57 8.65
CA THR A 303 2.50 9.95 8.41
C THR A 303 2.45 8.54 8.99
N THR A 304 1.26 8.11 9.43
CA THR A 304 1.01 6.72 9.79
C THR A 304 1.29 5.81 8.59
N SER A 305 1.92 4.66 8.84
CA SER A 305 2.20 3.67 7.79
C SER A 305 0.91 3.03 7.26
N ILE A 306 0.97 2.50 6.02
CA ILE A 306 -0.18 1.81 5.44
C ILE A 306 -0.55 0.54 6.26
N PRO A 307 -1.85 0.19 6.35
CA PRO A 307 -2.29 -0.98 7.11
C PRO A 307 -1.58 -2.30 6.72
N PRO A 308 -1.19 -3.17 7.66
CA PRO A 308 -0.63 -4.49 7.35
C PRO A 308 -1.53 -5.35 6.44
N THR A 309 -2.84 -5.20 6.56
CA THR A 309 -3.84 -5.84 5.68
C THR A 309 -3.68 -5.39 4.23
N VAL A 310 -3.53 -4.09 4.00
CA VAL A 310 -3.26 -3.49 2.68
C VAL A 310 -1.92 -3.99 2.13
N VAL A 311 -0.87 -4.03 2.96
CA VAL A 311 0.45 -4.53 2.55
C VAL A 311 0.40 -6.00 2.10
N ALA A 312 -0.26 -6.87 2.87
CA ALA A 312 -0.40 -8.29 2.53
C ALA A 312 -1.19 -8.51 1.22
N GLY A 313 -2.28 -7.74 1.01
CA GLY A 313 -3.03 -7.78 -0.24
C GLY A 313 -2.20 -7.33 -1.44
N ALA A 314 -1.36 -6.29 -1.27
CA ALA A 314 -0.49 -5.80 -2.33
C ALA A 314 0.57 -6.83 -2.72
N ILE A 315 1.22 -7.46 -1.73
CA ILE A 315 2.18 -8.57 -1.94
C ILE A 315 1.52 -9.70 -2.75
N ALA A 316 0.33 -10.15 -2.34
CA ALA A 316 -0.37 -11.23 -3.01
C ALA A 316 -0.71 -10.86 -4.47
N SER A 317 -1.15 -9.63 -4.72
CA SER A 317 -1.49 -9.14 -6.05
C SER A 317 -0.26 -9.06 -6.97
N ILE A 318 0.87 -8.53 -6.46
CA ILE A 318 2.13 -8.44 -7.21
C ILE A 318 2.66 -9.83 -7.55
N LYS A 319 2.73 -10.76 -6.58
CA LYS A 319 3.16 -12.15 -6.81
C LYS A 319 2.30 -12.87 -7.86
N TYR A 320 0.99 -12.67 -7.81
CA TYR A 320 0.08 -13.29 -8.76
C TYR A 320 0.30 -12.72 -10.18
N LEU A 321 0.26 -11.39 -10.33
CA LEU A 321 0.38 -10.75 -11.64
C LEU A 321 1.77 -10.87 -12.28
N SER A 322 2.83 -11.07 -11.50
CA SER A 322 4.18 -11.27 -12.01
C SER A 322 4.40 -12.60 -12.71
N THR A 323 3.53 -13.58 -12.45
CA THR A 323 3.62 -14.94 -13.01
C THR A 323 2.42 -15.32 -13.88
N ASN A 324 1.32 -14.56 -13.83
CA ASN A 324 0.09 -14.81 -14.58
C ASN A 324 -0.21 -13.70 -15.60
N HIS A 325 -0.66 -14.11 -16.78
CA HIS A 325 -0.94 -13.21 -17.91
C HIS A 325 -2.42 -13.12 -18.29
N LYS A 326 -3.27 -13.95 -17.68
CA LYS A 326 -4.68 -14.11 -18.05
C LYS A 326 -5.44 -12.78 -17.99
N GLU A 327 -5.26 -12.03 -16.91
CA GLU A 327 -5.94 -10.76 -16.66
C GLU A 327 -5.48 -9.72 -17.68
N ARG A 328 -4.18 -9.63 -17.96
CA ARG A 328 -3.63 -8.74 -19.00
C ARG A 328 -4.22 -9.08 -20.37
N TYR A 329 -4.25 -10.36 -20.74
CA TYR A 329 -4.81 -10.81 -22.02
C TYR A 329 -6.27 -10.39 -22.19
N TYR A 330 -7.15 -10.70 -21.23
CA TYR A 330 -8.57 -10.35 -21.35
C TYR A 330 -8.80 -8.85 -21.33
N GLN A 331 -8.04 -8.10 -20.54
CA GLN A 331 -8.14 -6.65 -20.52
C GLN A 331 -7.78 -6.04 -21.89
N GLN A 332 -6.69 -6.50 -22.51
CA GLN A 332 -6.26 -6.00 -23.83
C GLN A 332 -7.24 -6.43 -24.92
N LEU A 333 -7.74 -7.66 -24.87
CA LEU A 333 -8.74 -8.17 -25.81
C LEU A 333 -10.03 -7.35 -25.76
N HIS A 334 -10.56 -7.13 -24.57
CA HIS A 334 -11.78 -6.35 -24.39
C HIS A 334 -11.58 -4.88 -24.78
N THR A 335 -10.40 -4.31 -24.53
CA THR A 335 -10.06 -2.96 -24.99
C THR A 335 -10.06 -2.89 -26.52
N LYS A 336 -9.35 -3.81 -27.20
CA LYS A 336 -9.30 -3.88 -28.68
C LYS A 336 -10.71 -3.97 -29.27
N MET A 337 -11.56 -4.85 -28.71
CA MET A 337 -12.94 -5.02 -29.15
C MET A 337 -13.79 -3.77 -28.96
N VAL A 338 -13.76 -3.13 -27.78
CA VAL A 338 -14.56 -1.90 -27.53
C VAL A 338 -14.09 -0.77 -28.44
N LYS A 339 -12.77 -0.58 -28.62
CA LYS A 339 -12.23 0.44 -29.55
C LYS A 339 -12.74 0.23 -30.97
N GLN A 340 -12.69 -1.01 -31.48
CA GLN A 340 -13.19 -1.35 -32.81
C GLN A 340 -14.69 -1.06 -32.94
N GLN A 341 -15.51 -1.57 -32.01
CA GLN A 341 -16.97 -1.41 -32.05
C GLN A 341 -17.41 0.06 -31.98
N LEU A 342 -16.70 0.91 -31.23
CA LEU A 342 -16.97 2.35 -31.21
C LEU A 342 -16.57 3.03 -32.53
N SER A 343 -15.44 2.62 -33.12
CA SER A 343 -15.00 3.11 -34.42
C SER A 343 -15.99 2.77 -35.53
N ASP A 344 -16.52 1.54 -35.55
CA ASP A 344 -17.52 1.08 -36.53
C ASP A 344 -18.82 1.92 -36.46
N LEU A 345 -19.12 2.49 -35.29
CA LEU A 345 -20.25 3.39 -35.05
C LEU A 345 -19.92 4.87 -35.26
N ASN A 346 -18.72 5.20 -35.74
CA ASN A 346 -18.26 6.59 -35.92
C ASN A 346 -18.31 7.39 -34.59
N ILE A 347 -18.14 6.71 -33.44
CA ILE A 347 -18.04 7.34 -32.13
C ILE A 347 -16.58 7.76 -31.89
N PRO A 348 -16.31 9.02 -31.50
CA PRO A 348 -14.97 9.60 -31.51
C PRO A 348 -14.07 9.13 -30.37
N VAL A 349 -13.42 7.98 -30.54
CA VAL A 349 -12.36 7.52 -29.63
C VAL A 349 -11.08 8.31 -29.91
N ILE A 350 -10.50 8.91 -28.87
CA ILE A 350 -9.18 9.55 -28.95
C ILE A 350 -8.12 8.46 -29.22
N PRO A 351 -7.39 8.53 -30.36
CA PRO A 351 -6.44 7.50 -30.75
C PRO A 351 -5.34 7.31 -29.71
N ASN A 352 -5.10 6.05 -29.32
CA ASN A 352 -4.03 5.70 -28.39
C ASN A 352 -3.75 4.18 -28.40
N PRO A 353 -2.52 3.75 -28.03
CA PRO A 353 -2.12 2.34 -28.05
C PRO A 353 -2.29 1.64 -26.68
N SER A 354 -2.97 2.27 -25.71
CA SER A 354 -3.13 1.73 -24.35
C SER A 354 -4.51 1.09 -24.11
N HIS A 355 -4.74 0.66 -22.87
CA HIS A 355 -5.99 0.10 -22.37
C HIS A 355 -7.09 1.14 -22.05
N ILE A 356 -6.78 2.44 -22.15
CA ILE A 356 -7.72 3.52 -21.85
C ILE A 356 -8.48 3.86 -23.12
N ILE A 357 -9.80 4.04 -23.00
CA ILE A 357 -10.70 4.41 -24.11
C ILE A 357 -11.34 5.76 -23.78
N PRO A 358 -10.70 6.88 -24.18
CA PRO A 358 -11.29 8.19 -24.01
C PRO A 358 -12.19 8.50 -25.21
N VAL A 359 -13.49 8.68 -24.96
CA VAL A 359 -14.46 9.05 -25.99
C VAL A 359 -14.70 10.56 -25.91
N LEU A 360 -14.29 11.29 -26.95
CA LEU A 360 -14.35 12.74 -27.01
C LEU A 360 -15.80 13.24 -27.10
N VAL A 361 -16.16 14.19 -26.24
CA VAL A 361 -17.44 14.88 -26.26
C VAL A 361 -17.25 16.37 -26.56
N GLY A 362 -16.21 16.99 -25.99
CA GLY A 362 -15.81 18.37 -26.27
C GLY A 362 -16.70 19.46 -25.66
N ASP A 363 -17.64 19.08 -24.78
CA ASP A 363 -18.45 19.99 -24.00
C ASP A 363 -18.77 19.38 -22.63
N ALA A 364 -18.57 20.15 -21.55
CA ALA A 364 -18.71 19.67 -20.18
C ALA A 364 -20.17 19.32 -19.81
N ALA A 365 -21.14 20.09 -20.30
CA ALA A 365 -22.56 19.87 -20.00
C ALA A 365 -23.07 18.62 -20.72
N LYS A 366 -22.72 18.45 -22.00
CA LYS A 366 -23.03 17.25 -22.80
C LYS A 366 -22.34 16.01 -22.25
N ALA A 367 -21.06 16.10 -21.87
CA ALA A 367 -20.33 14.97 -21.28
C ALA A 367 -20.99 14.51 -19.98
N LYS A 368 -21.36 15.48 -19.11
CA LYS A 368 -22.09 15.18 -17.87
C LYS A 368 -23.46 14.59 -18.16
N TRP A 369 -24.23 15.17 -19.08
CA TRP A 369 -25.53 14.66 -19.48
C TRP A 369 -25.46 13.20 -19.97
N ALA A 370 -24.49 12.89 -20.84
CA ALA A 370 -24.28 11.53 -21.36
C ALA A 370 -23.93 10.54 -20.23
N SER A 371 -23.04 10.94 -19.32
CA SER A 371 -22.67 10.15 -18.14
C SER A 371 -23.87 9.88 -17.20
N ASP A 372 -24.69 10.91 -16.93
CA ASP A 372 -25.87 10.80 -16.09
C ASP A 372 -26.93 9.88 -16.72
N LYS A 373 -27.13 9.99 -18.04
CA LYS A 373 -28.07 9.17 -18.82
C LYS A 373 -27.66 7.70 -18.92
N LEU A 374 -26.38 7.44 -19.19
CA LEU A 374 -25.83 6.07 -19.12
C LEU A 374 -26.11 5.44 -17.75
N LEU A 375 -25.95 6.21 -16.67
CA LEU A 375 -26.16 5.72 -15.31
C LEU A 375 -27.65 5.49 -14.99
N SER A 376 -28.52 6.45 -15.30
CA SER A 376 -29.93 6.39 -14.92
C SER A 376 -30.71 5.39 -15.77
N ASP A 377 -30.54 5.46 -17.09
CA ASP A 377 -31.42 4.84 -18.08
C ASP A 377 -30.87 3.48 -18.51
N HIS A 378 -29.54 3.37 -18.66
CA HIS A 378 -28.88 2.14 -19.13
C HIS A 378 -28.19 1.32 -18.03
N LYS A 379 -28.17 1.81 -16.78
CA LYS A 379 -27.48 1.18 -15.66
C LYS A 379 -25.99 0.95 -15.95
N ILE A 380 -25.34 1.90 -16.60
CA ILE A 380 -23.92 1.89 -16.95
C ILE A 380 -23.25 3.10 -16.31
N TYR A 381 -22.24 2.86 -15.48
CA TYR A 381 -21.47 3.92 -14.88
C TYR A 381 -20.17 4.17 -15.65
N VAL A 382 -20.18 5.25 -16.45
CA VAL A 382 -19.00 5.86 -17.07
C VAL A 382 -18.93 7.31 -16.63
N GLN A 383 -17.86 7.71 -15.97
CA GLN A 383 -17.70 9.06 -15.48
C GLN A 383 -17.32 10.03 -16.61
N SER A 384 -17.99 11.19 -16.64
CA SER A 384 -17.56 12.35 -17.43
C SER A 384 -16.32 13.01 -16.82
N ILE A 385 -15.34 13.32 -17.68
CA ILE A 385 -14.08 13.95 -17.32
C ILE A 385 -14.05 15.35 -17.91
N ASN A 386 -14.01 16.35 -17.04
CA ASN A 386 -14.05 17.77 -17.37
C ASN A 386 -12.86 18.52 -16.74
N TYR A 387 -12.74 19.82 -16.99
CA TYR A 387 -11.78 20.69 -16.33
C TYR A 387 -11.83 20.57 -14.78
N PRO A 388 -10.70 20.62 -14.06
CA PRO A 388 -9.32 20.80 -14.53
C PRO A 388 -8.59 19.51 -14.94
N THR A 389 -9.30 18.36 -15.01
CA THR A 389 -8.65 17.09 -15.33
C THR A 389 -8.26 16.98 -16.81
N VAL A 390 -9.04 17.60 -17.69
CA VAL A 390 -8.71 17.77 -19.11
C VAL A 390 -8.96 19.22 -19.52
N PRO A 391 -8.30 19.75 -20.58
CA PRO A 391 -8.56 21.09 -21.07
C PRO A 391 -10.01 21.30 -21.49
N VAL A 392 -10.47 22.56 -21.45
CA VAL A 392 -11.81 22.94 -21.95
C VAL A 392 -11.90 22.64 -23.45
N GLY A 393 -13.03 22.09 -23.87
CA GLY A 393 -13.24 21.63 -25.26
C GLY A 393 -12.58 20.27 -25.57
N GLU A 394 -12.05 19.59 -24.56
CA GLU A 394 -11.52 18.22 -24.66
C GLU A 394 -12.19 17.25 -23.66
N GLU A 395 -13.37 17.61 -23.17
CA GLU A 395 -14.18 16.83 -22.26
C GLU A 395 -14.54 15.47 -22.88
N ARG A 396 -14.57 14.43 -22.05
CA ARG A 396 -14.66 13.06 -22.54
C ARG A 396 -15.33 12.12 -21.55
N LEU A 397 -15.82 11.00 -22.06
CA LEU A 397 -16.14 9.83 -21.26
C LEU A 397 -14.90 8.93 -21.22
N ARG A 398 -14.47 8.53 -20.02
CA ARG A 398 -13.29 7.66 -19.86
C ARG A 398 -13.72 6.25 -19.52
N ILE A 399 -13.61 5.37 -20.52
CA ILE A 399 -13.95 3.95 -20.41
C ILE A 399 -12.66 3.14 -20.19
N THR A 400 -12.71 2.18 -19.29
CA THR A 400 -11.58 1.35 -18.87
C THR A 400 -12.03 -0.10 -18.74
N PRO A 401 -12.09 -0.84 -19.86
CA PRO A 401 -12.42 -2.26 -19.85
C PRO A 401 -11.43 -3.06 -18.99
N GLY A 402 -11.89 -4.20 -18.50
CA GLY A 402 -11.10 -5.11 -17.68
C GLY A 402 -11.52 -6.57 -17.92
N PRO A 403 -10.88 -7.55 -17.26
CA PRO A 403 -11.07 -8.97 -17.54
C PRO A 403 -12.52 -9.45 -17.39
N GLN A 404 -13.30 -8.82 -16.51
CA GLN A 404 -14.68 -9.22 -16.20
C GLN A 404 -15.74 -8.59 -17.12
N HIS A 405 -15.34 -7.75 -18.08
CA HIS A 405 -16.26 -7.11 -19.02
C HIS A 405 -16.59 -8.03 -20.20
N SER A 406 -17.44 -9.03 -19.95
CA SER A 406 -17.87 -10.05 -20.90
C SER A 406 -18.47 -9.48 -22.19
N THR A 407 -18.71 -10.36 -23.17
CA THR A 407 -19.33 -9.98 -24.45
C THR A 407 -20.70 -9.35 -24.25
N GLU A 408 -21.53 -9.86 -23.34
CA GLU A 408 -22.85 -9.29 -23.06
C GLU A 408 -22.75 -7.86 -22.51
N LEU A 409 -21.82 -7.64 -21.56
CA LEU A 409 -21.59 -6.32 -20.99
C LEU A 409 -21.07 -5.34 -22.04
N ARG A 410 -20.14 -5.77 -22.91
CA ARG A 410 -19.65 -4.95 -24.03
C ARG A 410 -20.78 -4.57 -24.97
N THR A 411 -21.58 -5.54 -25.43
CA THR A 411 -22.73 -5.27 -26.32
C THR A 411 -23.70 -4.27 -25.69
N LYS A 412 -24.01 -4.44 -24.39
CA LYS A 412 -24.85 -3.49 -23.65
C LYS A 412 -24.25 -2.08 -23.62
N LEU A 413 -22.94 -1.95 -23.37
CA LEU A 413 -22.24 -0.66 -23.39
C LEU A 413 -22.33 0.01 -24.77
N ILE A 414 -22.01 -0.73 -25.83
CA ILE A 414 -21.98 -0.21 -27.20
C ILE A 414 -23.37 0.28 -27.62
N ASN A 415 -24.42 -0.51 -27.38
CA ASN A 415 -25.80 -0.13 -27.69
C ASN A 415 -26.25 1.10 -26.91
N ALA A 416 -25.89 1.19 -25.62
CA ALA A 416 -26.21 2.36 -24.81
C ALA A 416 -25.49 3.62 -25.32
N LEU A 417 -24.20 3.52 -25.63
CA LEU A 417 -23.44 4.65 -26.18
C LEU A 417 -24.00 5.11 -27.53
N ALA A 418 -24.37 4.19 -28.41
CA ALA A 418 -25.01 4.52 -29.69
C ALA A 418 -26.30 5.33 -29.47
N SER A 419 -27.18 4.84 -28.59
CA SER A 419 -28.43 5.52 -28.23
C SER A 419 -28.20 6.92 -27.65
N ILE A 420 -27.23 7.07 -26.74
CA ILE A 420 -26.91 8.36 -26.12
C ILE A 420 -26.27 9.34 -27.10
N TRP A 421 -25.45 8.87 -28.03
CA TRP A 421 -24.88 9.72 -29.08
C TRP A 421 -25.97 10.30 -29.99
N GLU A 422 -26.96 9.48 -30.32
CA GLU A 422 -28.10 9.90 -31.14
C GLU A 422 -29.04 10.84 -30.39
N GLU A 423 -29.50 10.47 -29.19
CA GLU A 423 -30.39 11.31 -28.35
C GLU A 423 -29.75 12.68 -28.05
N GLY A 424 -28.45 12.70 -27.79
CA GLY A 424 -27.73 13.92 -27.41
C GLY A 424 -27.27 14.79 -28.56
N ASN A 425 -27.48 14.33 -29.81
CA ASN A 425 -26.86 14.90 -31.01
C ASN A 425 -25.38 15.23 -30.76
N LEU A 426 -24.64 14.22 -30.28
CA LEU A 426 -23.22 14.34 -29.95
C LEU A 426 -22.39 14.19 -31.23
N LYS A 427 -21.30 14.97 -31.32
CA LYS A 427 -20.41 14.94 -32.48
C LYS A 427 -19.83 13.54 -32.69
N ARG A 428 -19.87 13.08 -33.93
CA ARG A 428 -19.22 11.86 -34.41
C ARG A 428 -17.80 12.17 -34.91
N THR A 429 -16.98 11.16 -35.18
CA THR A 429 -15.62 11.37 -35.71
C THR A 429 -15.64 12.22 -36.98
N SER A 430 -16.60 11.96 -37.87
CA SER A 430 -16.82 12.74 -39.10
C SER A 430 -17.20 14.20 -38.87
N ASP A 431 -17.81 14.55 -37.74
CA ASP A 431 -18.15 15.95 -37.43
C ASP A 431 -16.91 16.69 -36.91
N TRP A 432 -16.08 16.02 -36.10
CA TRP A 432 -14.78 16.55 -35.70
C TRP A 432 -13.87 16.77 -36.90
N GLU A 433 -13.88 15.88 -37.89
CA GLU A 433 -13.12 16.04 -39.12
C GLU A 433 -13.49 17.32 -39.88
N LYS A 434 -14.78 17.61 -40.02
CA LYS A 434 -15.27 18.85 -40.64
C LYS A 434 -14.83 20.12 -39.89
N GLU A 435 -14.57 20.00 -38.59
CA GLU A 435 -14.07 21.10 -37.74
C GLU A 435 -12.54 21.19 -37.67
N GLY A 436 -11.82 20.39 -38.46
CA GLY A 436 -10.34 20.36 -38.47
C GLY A 436 -9.72 19.48 -37.37
N GLY A 437 -10.54 18.66 -36.71
CA GLY A 437 -10.14 17.66 -35.72
C GLY A 437 -9.78 18.22 -34.34
N ARG A 438 -9.74 17.31 -33.36
CA ARG A 438 -9.46 17.65 -31.95
C ARG A 438 -8.90 16.45 -31.21
N CYS A 439 -7.84 16.63 -30.43
CA CYS A 439 -7.18 15.55 -29.68
C CYS A 439 -6.81 14.32 -30.54
N GLY A 440 -6.51 14.49 -31.83
CA GLY A 440 -6.25 13.37 -32.74
C GLY A 440 -7.50 12.77 -33.40
N VAL A 441 -8.71 13.09 -32.93
CA VAL A 441 -9.98 12.69 -33.56
C VAL A 441 -10.24 13.55 -34.79
N GLY A 442 -10.63 12.93 -35.91
CA GLY A 442 -10.99 13.63 -37.14
C GLY A 442 -9.81 14.27 -37.87
N LEU A 443 -8.58 13.85 -37.57
CA LEU A 443 -7.39 14.27 -38.33
C LEU A 443 -7.07 13.21 -39.39
N ASN A 444 -6.81 13.62 -40.62
CA ASN A 444 -6.27 12.71 -41.64
C ASN A 444 -4.82 12.31 -41.31
N ALA A 445 -4.25 11.33 -42.02
CA ALA A 445 -2.91 10.83 -41.71
C ALA A 445 -1.83 11.92 -41.66
N ASP A 446 -1.83 12.88 -42.59
CA ASP A 446 -0.84 13.97 -42.61
C ASP A 446 -1.07 15.01 -41.50
N GLN A 447 -2.33 15.36 -41.23
CA GLN A 447 -2.71 16.25 -40.13
C GLN A 447 -2.44 15.60 -38.78
N TYR A 448 -2.69 14.31 -38.68
CA TYR A 448 -2.38 13.50 -37.54
C TYR A 448 -0.86 13.50 -37.40
N ASN A 449 -0.07 13.10 -38.40
CA ASN A 449 1.40 13.18 -38.40
C ASN A 449 1.94 14.56 -38.01
N LYS A 450 1.34 15.66 -38.47
CA LYS A 450 1.71 17.02 -38.01
C LYS A 450 1.28 17.31 -36.57
N PHE A 451 0.07 16.88 -36.17
CA PHE A 451 -0.39 16.92 -34.78
C PHE A 451 0.54 16.11 -33.87
N LEU A 452 1.10 15.03 -34.39
CA LEU A 452 2.09 14.20 -33.74
C LEU A 452 3.50 14.80 -33.80
N ASP A 453 3.95 15.48 -34.85
CA ASP A 453 5.28 16.12 -34.91
C ASP A 453 5.35 17.35 -34.00
N VAL A 454 4.23 18.07 -33.86
CA VAL A 454 4.09 19.19 -32.91
C VAL A 454 3.94 18.68 -31.45
N ARG A 455 3.61 17.39 -31.25
CA ARG A 455 3.46 16.72 -29.93
C ARG A 455 4.28 15.41 -29.80
N GLY A 456 5.38 15.29 -30.55
CA GLY A 456 6.24 14.10 -30.74
C GLY A 456 5.65 12.67 -30.62
N TRP A 457 4.70 12.24 -31.45
CA TRP A 457 4.34 10.80 -31.60
C TRP A 457 4.95 10.18 -32.87
N ILE A 458 5.33 8.89 -32.83
CA ILE A 458 5.67 8.14 -34.05
C ILE A 458 4.35 7.62 -34.65
N PRO A 459 4.06 7.89 -35.94
CA PRO A 459 2.87 7.39 -36.63
C PRO A 459 3.04 5.96 -37.13
N THR A 460 3.43 5.06 -36.25
CA THR A 460 3.33 3.61 -36.38
C THR A 460 3.52 3.16 -34.94
N GLU A 461 2.55 2.56 -34.30
CA GLU A 461 2.55 1.11 -34.21
C GLU A 461 1.24 0.66 -33.60
N GLU A 462 0.93 -0.60 -33.87
CA GLU A 462 -0.13 -1.39 -33.28
C GLU A 462 -0.25 -1.15 -31.76
N SER A 463 -1.40 -1.53 -31.19
CA SER A 463 -1.53 -1.66 -29.73
C SER A 463 -0.23 -2.20 -29.10
N ILE A 464 0.19 -1.69 -27.93
CA ILE A 464 1.41 -2.18 -27.24
C ILE A 464 1.44 -3.72 -27.23
N TRP A 465 0.26 -4.33 -27.04
CA TRP A 465 0.03 -5.73 -27.36
C TRP A 465 -0.22 -5.94 -28.86
N THR A 466 0.71 -6.64 -29.51
CA THR A 466 0.60 -7.05 -30.92
C THR A 466 -0.30 -8.28 -31.09
N ASP A 467 -0.66 -8.57 -32.34
CA ASP A 467 -1.39 -9.80 -32.67
C ASP A 467 -0.63 -11.08 -32.29
N ASP A 468 0.70 -11.04 -32.27
CA ASP A 468 1.52 -12.17 -31.79
C ASP A 468 1.43 -12.35 -30.28
N ASP A 469 1.32 -11.27 -29.49
CA ASP A 469 1.02 -11.35 -28.07
C ASP A 469 -0.35 -12.01 -27.84
N PHE A 470 -1.37 -11.60 -28.61
CA PHE A 470 -2.69 -12.22 -28.54
C PHE A 470 -2.64 -13.71 -28.88
N LYS A 471 -1.93 -14.12 -29.94
CA LYS A 471 -1.75 -15.53 -30.29
C LYS A 471 -1.07 -16.29 -29.15
N LYS A 472 0.05 -15.77 -28.64
CA LYS A 472 0.86 -16.38 -27.57
C LYS A 472 0.09 -16.60 -26.28
N TYR A 473 -0.67 -15.59 -25.84
CA TYR A 473 -1.35 -15.64 -24.54
C TYR A 473 -2.78 -16.19 -24.62
N SER A 474 -3.34 -16.38 -25.82
CA SER A 474 -4.67 -16.98 -26.02
C SER A 474 -4.78 -18.43 -25.52
N THR A 475 -3.70 -19.22 -25.60
CA THR A 475 -3.66 -20.61 -25.13
C THR A 475 -3.55 -20.69 -23.61
N VAL A 476 -2.73 -19.81 -23.01
CA VAL A 476 -2.57 -19.67 -21.55
C VAL A 476 -3.87 -19.19 -20.89
N ALA A 477 -4.66 -18.36 -21.58
CA ALA A 477 -5.97 -17.90 -21.10
C ALA A 477 -7.07 -18.99 -21.16
N LYS A 478 -6.97 -19.94 -22.11
CA LYS A 478 -7.96 -21.02 -22.30
C LYS A 478 -7.87 -22.12 -21.25
N THR A 479 -6.71 -22.35 -20.64
CA THR A 479 -6.55 -23.27 -19.51
C THR A 479 -7.09 -22.63 -18.22
N GLY A 480 -8.41 -22.67 -18.01
CA GLY A 480 -9.04 -22.26 -16.76
C GLY A 480 -9.96 -21.02 -16.81
N TYR A 481 -10.50 -20.67 -17.99
CA TYR A 481 -11.58 -19.68 -18.10
C TYR A 481 -12.84 -20.32 -18.67
N ILE A 482 -13.87 -20.43 -17.83
CA ILE A 482 -15.25 -20.60 -18.26
C ILE A 482 -15.82 -19.18 -18.33
N ASP A 483 -16.35 -18.79 -19.48
CA ASP A 483 -17.07 -17.53 -19.62
C ASP A 483 -18.19 -17.49 -18.57
N PRO A 484 -18.19 -16.54 -17.60
CA PRO A 484 -19.18 -16.50 -16.55
C PRO A 484 -20.63 -16.35 -17.07
N ALA A 485 -20.83 -16.07 -18.37
CA ALA A 485 -22.13 -16.07 -19.01
C ALA A 485 -22.67 -17.46 -19.42
N SER A 486 -21.90 -18.54 -19.33
CA SER A 486 -22.34 -19.85 -19.85
C SER A 486 -23.17 -20.72 -18.88
N LYS A 487 -23.61 -20.19 -17.73
CA LYS A 487 -24.55 -20.89 -16.83
C LYS A 487 -25.68 -19.95 -16.39
N ASN A 488 -26.76 -19.97 -17.17
CA ASN A 488 -28.08 -19.55 -16.70
C ASN A 488 -28.45 -20.40 -15.49
N ASP A 489 -28.51 -19.78 -14.30
CA ASP A 489 -29.48 -20.07 -13.25
C ASP A 489 -29.31 -19.05 -12.10
N TYR A 490 -29.79 -17.82 -12.31
CA TYR A 490 -29.99 -16.86 -11.23
C TYR A 490 -31.41 -16.99 -10.70
N ASN A 491 -31.66 -17.98 -9.83
CA ASN A 491 -32.88 -18.03 -9.04
C ASN A 491 -32.72 -17.17 -7.78
N PHE A 492 -33.23 -15.94 -7.85
CA PHE A 492 -33.58 -15.15 -6.67
C PHE A 492 -34.81 -15.79 -6.03
N ASN A 493 -34.68 -16.39 -4.84
CA ASN A 493 -35.84 -16.66 -4.01
C ASN A 493 -35.75 -15.93 -2.67
N VAL A 494 -36.76 -15.07 -2.54
CA VAL A 494 -37.25 -14.34 -1.39
C VAL A 494 -37.57 -15.31 -0.25
N LEU A 495 -37.27 -14.90 0.99
CA LEU A 495 -37.68 -15.60 2.21
C LEU A 495 -39.20 -15.87 2.23
N PRO A 496 -39.62 -17.01 2.82
CA PRO A 496 -40.75 -16.94 3.75
C PRO A 496 -40.50 -17.65 5.09
N LYS A 497 -41.29 -17.19 6.07
CA LYS A 497 -41.34 -17.60 7.48
C LYS A 497 -42.04 -18.97 7.67
N ASN A 498 -41.67 -19.62 8.78
CA ASN A 498 -42.40 -20.57 9.65
C ASN A 498 -43.08 -21.82 9.05
N SER A 499 -42.70 -23.02 9.53
CA SER A 499 -43.51 -23.85 10.46
C SER A 499 -43.05 -25.31 10.56
N GLN A 500 -42.92 -25.79 11.82
CA GLN A 500 -43.28 -27.11 12.36
C GLN A 500 -42.74 -28.46 11.79
N LYS A 501 -42.01 -29.16 12.70
CA LYS A 501 -42.14 -30.57 13.15
C LYS A 501 -41.98 -31.78 12.20
N ASN A 502 -41.04 -32.62 12.64
CA ASN A 502 -41.13 -34.06 12.92
C ASN A 502 -40.64 -35.13 11.90
N ASP A 503 -39.64 -35.86 12.40
CA ASP A 503 -39.52 -37.33 12.53
C ASP A 503 -39.07 -38.23 11.36
N LYS A 504 -37.94 -38.90 11.63
CA LYS A 504 -37.63 -40.35 11.46
C LYS A 504 -37.49 -40.90 10.02
N ASN A 505 -36.66 -41.89 9.71
CA ASN A 505 -35.45 -42.50 10.28
C ASN A 505 -34.97 -43.55 9.23
N ILE A 506 -33.65 -43.79 9.17
CA ILE A 506 -32.98 -45.09 8.90
C ILE A 506 -33.04 -45.71 7.47
N LYS A 507 -31.86 -45.73 6.84
CA LYS A 507 -31.08 -46.89 6.29
C LYS A 507 -29.81 -46.27 5.65
N ASN A 508 -28.56 -46.66 5.85
CA ASN A 508 -27.94 -47.83 6.45
C ASN A 508 -26.51 -47.45 6.88
N GLN A 509 -26.16 -47.78 8.13
CA GLN A 509 -24.78 -48.05 8.54
C GLN A 509 -24.31 -49.35 7.89
N LYS A 510 -23.11 -49.33 7.29
CA LYS A 510 -22.06 -50.38 7.37
C LYS A 510 -21.00 -50.10 6.31
N LYS A 511 -19.90 -49.48 6.74
CA LYS A 511 -18.50 -49.75 6.35
C LYS A 511 -17.66 -48.55 6.76
N ASN A 512 -17.03 -48.67 7.93
CA ASN A 512 -15.59 -48.42 8.12
C ASN A 512 -15.28 -48.42 9.62
N ASP A 513 -15.46 -49.58 10.25
CA ASP A 513 -14.65 -49.99 11.39
C ASP A 513 -13.67 -51.04 10.87
N LYS A 514 -12.39 -50.67 10.88
CA LYS A 514 -11.15 -51.47 10.78
C LYS A 514 -10.13 -50.70 9.96
N PHE A 515 -9.41 -49.79 10.60
CA PHE A 515 -7.95 -49.59 10.47
C PHE A 515 -7.52 -48.57 11.54
N GLN A 516 -7.70 -48.96 12.81
CA GLN A 516 -6.92 -48.44 13.93
C GLN A 516 -6.31 -49.64 14.65
N GLN A 517 -5.07 -49.97 14.31
CA GLN A 517 -4.09 -50.61 15.20
C GLN A 517 -2.76 -50.68 14.45
N HIS A 518 -2.01 -49.59 14.50
CA HIS A 518 -0.54 -49.52 14.64
C HIS A 518 -0.06 -48.12 14.23
N ASN A 519 0.10 -47.26 15.24
CA ASN A 519 1.25 -46.38 15.42
C ASN A 519 1.01 -45.54 16.68
N LYS A 520 1.27 -46.19 17.83
CA LYS A 520 1.71 -45.47 19.03
C LYS A 520 3.16 -45.04 18.74
N ASN A 521 3.39 -43.74 18.61
CA ASN A 521 4.48 -43.03 19.30
C ASN A 521 4.42 -41.54 18.99
N ASN A 522 4.33 -40.76 20.07
CA ASN A 522 4.76 -39.37 20.26
C ASN A 522 4.47 -38.34 19.17
N ASP A 523 3.48 -37.47 19.42
CA ASP A 523 3.71 -36.02 19.44
C ASP A 523 2.56 -35.32 20.17
N LYS A 524 2.76 -35.08 21.47
CA LYS A 524 1.92 -34.15 22.23
C LYS A 524 2.19 -32.75 21.70
N LYS A 525 1.21 -32.14 21.02
CA LYS A 525 1.11 -30.69 20.84
C LYS A 525 1.24 -30.01 22.22
N ILE A 526 2.38 -29.39 22.49
CA ILE A 526 2.59 -28.54 23.67
C ILE A 526 1.81 -27.24 23.42
N ILE A 527 0.58 -27.19 23.93
CA ILE A 527 -0.14 -25.94 24.15
C ILE A 527 0.59 -25.24 25.31
N LYS A 528 1.30 -24.14 25.04
CA LYS A 528 1.90 -23.31 26.10
C LYS A 528 0.75 -22.67 26.92
N PRO A 529 0.64 -22.92 28.23
CA PRO A 529 -0.31 -22.18 29.05
C PRO A 529 0.15 -20.71 29.13
N ALA A 530 -0.77 -19.77 28.98
CA ALA A 530 -0.49 -18.37 29.28
C ALA A 530 -0.13 -18.27 30.78
N LEU A 531 1.11 -17.86 31.08
CA LEU A 531 1.61 -17.65 32.43
C LEU A 531 0.73 -16.62 33.15
N ASN A 532 0.18 -16.99 34.31
CA ASN A 532 -0.54 -16.06 35.17
C ASN A 532 0.46 -15.12 35.88
N PRO A 533 0.46 -13.78 35.62
CA PRO A 533 1.37 -12.84 36.27
C PRO A 533 1.15 -12.71 37.79
N GLN A 534 0.02 -13.19 38.31
CA GLN A 534 -0.24 -13.25 39.76
C GLN A 534 0.50 -14.42 40.42
N GLU A 535 0.83 -15.48 39.68
CA GLU A 535 1.48 -16.69 40.22
C GLU A 535 2.99 -16.73 39.96
N PHE A 536 3.45 -16.08 38.90
CA PHE A 536 4.85 -16.13 38.46
C PHE A 536 5.46 -14.74 38.35
N THR A 537 6.75 -14.65 38.66
CA THR A 537 7.57 -13.45 38.41
C THR A 537 8.83 -13.86 37.65
N GLU A 538 9.29 -13.00 36.74
CA GLU A 538 10.57 -13.20 36.06
C GLU A 538 11.67 -12.60 36.92
N VAL A 539 12.70 -13.38 37.26
CA VAL A 539 13.80 -12.99 38.14
C VAL A 539 15.14 -13.38 37.54
N SER A 540 16.21 -12.70 37.94
CA SER A 540 17.57 -13.11 37.58
C SER A 540 17.91 -14.45 38.22
N ILE A 541 18.58 -15.30 37.46
CA ILE A 541 19.14 -16.57 37.90
C ILE A 541 20.67 -16.62 37.71
N MET A 542 21.33 -15.47 37.58
CA MET A 542 22.81 -15.41 37.44
C MET A 542 23.55 -16.09 38.60
N HIS A 543 22.98 -16.05 39.81
CA HIS A 543 23.50 -16.74 40.98
C HIS A 543 23.65 -18.26 40.80
N LEU A 544 22.95 -18.86 39.82
CA LEU A 544 23.10 -20.27 39.50
C LEU A 544 24.43 -20.58 38.79
N LEU A 545 25.09 -19.59 38.17
CA LEU A 545 26.40 -19.74 37.53
C LEU A 545 27.56 -19.51 38.50
N ASP A 546 27.49 -18.42 39.27
CA ASP A 546 28.61 -17.92 40.05
C ASP A 546 28.48 -18.23 41.56
N ASN A 547 27.41 -18.95 41.96
CA ASN A 547 27.03 -19.19 43.37
C ASN A 547 26.99 -17.92 44.23
N SER A 548 26.82 -16.75 43.60
CA SER A 548 26.66 -15.49 44.31
C SER A 548 25.28 -15.38 44.95
N ILE A 549 25.03 -14.33 45.72
CA ILE A 549 23.67 -14.02 46.16
C ILE A 549 22.78 -13.65 44.96
N PRO A 550 21.48 -13.99 44.96
CA PRO A 550 20.56 -13.58 43.91
C PRO A 550 20.62 -12.09 43.64
N LYS A 551 20.88 -11.72 42.39
CA LYS A 551 20.96 -10.34 41.93
C LYS A 551 19.61 -9.91 41.36
N ALA A 552 19.44 -8.61 41.20
CA ALA A 552 18.30 -8.09 40.49
C ALA A 552 18.36 -8.43 38.99
N LEU A 553 17.17 -8.61 38.41
CA LEU A 553 17.00 -8.79 36.97
C LEU A 553 17.53 -7.57 36.21
N LYS A 554 18.31 -7.80 35.15
CA LYS A 554 18.73 -6.77 34.21
C LYS A 554 17.90 -6.84 32.94
N LYS A 555 17.37 -5.71 32.48
CA LYS A 555 16.60 -5.59 31.24
C LYS A 555 17.21 -4.57 30.30
N ALA A 556 17.39 -4.92 29.03
CA ALA A 556 17.85 -3.96 28.05
C ALA A 556 16.75 -3.00 27.62
N CYS A 557 17.06 -1.70 27.55
CA CYS A 557 16.17 -0.68 27.02
C CYS A 557 16.95 0.51 26.41
N TYR A 558 16.28 1.28 25.53
CA TYR A 558 16.88 2.51 24.99
C TYR A 558 17.12 3.52 26.11
N GLY A 559 18.34 4.05 26.18
CA GLY A 559 18.77 4.90 27.31
C GLY A 559 18.80 4.17 28.65
N GLY A 560 19.01 2.85 28.64
CA GLY A 560 19.34 2.07 29.84
C GLY A 560 20.67 2.52 30.44
N SER A 561 20.82 2.35 31.76
CA SER A 561 22.09 2.59 32.46
C SER A 561 22.08 1.91 33.82
N ASP A 562 23.27 1.75 34.42
CA ASP A 562 23.43 1.30 35.81
C ASP A 562 22.78 2.28 36.81
N THR A 563 22.45 3.51 36.38
CA THR A 563 21.75 4.52 37.19
C THR A 563 20.25 4.54 36.97
N LYS A 564 19.68 3.55 36.26
CA LYS A 564 18.28 3.50 35.88
C LYS A 564 17.61 2.21 36.33
N ILE A 565 16.59 2.36 37.17
CA ILE A 565 15.84 1.26 37.78
C ILE A 565 14.41 1.25 37.27
N GLY A 566 13.92 0.10 36.81
CA GLY A 566 12.56 -0.08 36.32
C GLY A 566 11.64 -0.75 37.34
N CYS A 567 10.37 -0.33 37.34
CA CYS A 567 9.30 -0.93 38.13
C CYS A 567 8.07 -1.19 37.23
N SER A 568 7.60 -2.44 37.17
CA SER A 568 6.45 -2.84 36.34
C SER A 568 5.11 -2.46 36.98
N TRP A 569 4.22 -1.81 36.22
CA TRP A 569 2.86 -1.45 36.64
C TRP A 569 1.95 -2.66 36.88
N THR A 570 2.32 -3.83 36.34
CA THR A 570 1.57 -5.07 36.58
C THR A 570 1.54 -5.46 38.05
N GLN A 571 2.49 -4.97 38.85
CA GLN A 571 2.55 -5.18 40.30
C GLN A 571 1.54 -4.31 41.07
N PHE A 572 0.92 -3.34 40.38
CA PHE A 572 -0.03 -2.37 40.92
C PHE A 572 -1.40 -2.43 40.23
N SER A 573 -1.77 -3.61 39.71
CA SER A 573 -3.00 -3.78 38.92
C SER A 573 -3.12 -2.81 37.72
N GLY A 574 -1.98 -2.33 37.19
CA GLY A 574 -1.92 -1.38 36.09
C GLY A 574 -2.01 0.10 36.49
N ASN A 575 -2.05 0.43 37.79
CA ASN A 575 -2.08 1.81 38.28
C ASN A 575 -0.68 2.45 38.26
N ILE A 576 -0.48 3.41 37.36
CA ILE A 576 0.79 4.12 37.15
C ILE A 576 1.15 4.98 38.36
N ASN A 577 0.18 5.72 38.91
CA ASN A 577 0.40 6.63 40.03
C ASN A 577 0.81 5.85 41.28
N ALA A 578 0.19 4.69 41.52
CA ALA A 578 0.59 3.81 42.62
C ALA A 578 2.04 3.32 42.47
N ALA A 579 2.52 3.07 41.25
CA ALA A 579 3.91 2.68 41.01
C ALA A 579 4.91 3.81 41.34
N ILE A 580 4.54 5.06 41.08
CA ILE A 580 5.36 6.23 41.43
C ILE A 580 5.33 6.42 42.93
N ASP A 581 4.14 6.59 43.50
CA ASP A 581 3.96 7.00 44.89
C ASP A 581 4.67 6.03 45.83
N TYR A 582 4.48 4.72 45.67
CA TYR A 582 5.06 3.72 46.58
C TYR A 582 6.57 3.57 46.45
N VAL A 583 7.12 3.68 45.24
CA VAL A 583 8.57 3.56 45.05
C VAL A 583 9.26 4.86 45.45
N ALA A 584 8.76 6.01 44.99
CA ALA A 584 9.30 7.33 45.31
C ALA A 584 9.27 7.64 46.81
N LEU A 585 8.17 7.29 47.51
CA LEU A 585 8.03 7.45 48.97
C LEU A 585 9.07 6.65 49.77
N LYS A 586 9.60 5.55 49.22
CA LYS A 586 10.52 4.66 49.95
C LYS A 586 11.99 4.90 49.64
N ILE A 587 12.28 5.60 48.56
CA ILE A 587 13.65 5.99 48.19
C ILE A 587 13.91 7.47 48.51
N ASP A 588 13.11 8.09 49.39
CA ASP A 588 13.24 9.46 49.91
C ASP A 588 13.54 10.53 48.84
N ASN A 589 12.97 10.39 47.63
CA ASN A 589 13.27 11.25 46.48
C ASN A 589 14.77 11.32 46.08
N GLU A 590 15.56 10.28 46.35
CA GLU A 590 16.98 10.19 45.93
C GLU A 590 17.18 10.02 44.40
N TYR A 591 16.09 9.96 43.63
CA TYR A 591 16.11 9.88 42.18
C TYR A 591 16.02 11.29 41.55
N VAL A 592 16.69 11.48 40.41
CA VAL A 592 16.74 12.73 39.64
C VAL A 592 15.41 13.00 38.95
N SER A 593 14.87 11.97 38.33
CA SER A 593 13.65 12.03 37.52
C SER A 593 13.10 10.63 37.34
N TYR A 594 11.83 10.52 36.96
CA TYR A 594 11.26 9.27 36.48
C TYR A 594 10.67 9.45 35.09
N GLN A 595 10.60 8.35 34.34
CA GLN A 595 10.04 8.27 33.01
C GLN A 595 9.03 7.12 32.94
N HIS A 596 7.87 7.38 32.35
CA HIS A 596 6.89 6.34 32.04
C HIS A 596 7.11 5.76 30.65
N ASP A 597 7.05 4.44 30.56
CA ASP A 597 6.97 3.72 29.30
C ASP A 597 5.67 2.91 29.27
N SER A 598 4.69 3.45 28.55
CA SER A 598 3.37 2.84 28.37
C SER A 598 3.41 1.53 27.57
N ARG A 599 4.45 1.33 26.74
CA ARG A 599 4.67 0.09 25.99
C ARG A 599 5.23 -0.99 26.89
N ALA A 600 6.23 -0.67 27.71
CA ALA A 600 6.80 -1.58 28.70
C ALA A 600 5.88 -1.77 29.93
N LYS A 601 4.84 -0.93 30.07
CA LYS A 601 3.99 -0.81 31.27
C LYS A 601 4.85 -0.66 32.52
N ALA A 602 5.83 0.25 32.47
CA ALA A 602 6.80 0.42 33.54
C ALA A 602 7.12 1.90 33.80
N THR A 603 7.51 2.19 35.03
CA THR A 603 8.12 3.46 35.43
C THR A 603 9.61 3.23 35.63
N TYR A 604 10.44 4.08 35.05
CA TYR A 604 11.89 4.08 35.23
C TYR A 604 12.30 5.24 36.13
N PHE A 605 13.05 4.96 37.19
CA PHE A 605 13.64 5.95 38.09
C PHE A 605 15.11 6.12 37.75
N MET A 606 15.53 7.37 37.56
CA MET A 606 16.90 7.76 37.20
C MET A 606 17.62 8.30 38.41
N PHE A 607 18.85 7.86 38.69
CA PHE A 607 19.64 8.26 39.85
C PHE A 607 20.90 9.05 39.43
N TYR A 608 21.39 9.93 40.30
CA TYR A 608 22.62 10.71 40.03
C TYR A 608 23.88 9.82 40.03
N SER A 609 23.87 8.76 40.83
CA SER A 609 24.99 7.86 40.99
C SER A 609 24.53 6.40 40.93
N LYS A 610 25.48 5.51 40.61
CA LYS A 610 25.27 4.06 40.67
C LYS A 610 24.99 3.58 42.10
N GLU A 611 25.61 4.21 43.10
CA GLU A 611 25.43 3.89 44.52
C GLU A 611 23.98 4.11 44.97
N ASN A 612 23.34 5.22 44.58
CA ASN A 612 21.94 5.48 44.90
C ASN A 612 21.00 4.49 44.19
N ALA A 613 21.30 4.14 42.94
CA ALA A 613 20.54 3.12 42.21
C ALA A 613 20.66 1.74 42.88
N GLU A 614 21.85 1.36 43.35
CA GLU A 614 22.08 0.11 44.10
C GLU A 614 21.37 0.13 45.46
N LYS A 615 21.40 1.25 46.19
CA LYS A 615 20.65 1.42 47.44
C LYS A 615 19.14 1.24 47.23
N CYS A 616 18.57 1.81 46.17
CA CYS A 616 17.17 1.60 45.78
C CYS A 616 16.87 0.11 45.56
N MET A 617 17.73 -0.59 44.80
CA MET A 617 17.56 -2.02 44.51
C MET A 617 17.63 -2.91 45.76
N ASN A 618 18.39 -2.50 46.77
CA ASN A 618 18.55 -3.22 48.03
C ASN A 618 17.52 -2.80 49.08
N THR A 619 16.70 -1.77 48.82
CA THR A 619 15.67 -1.31 49.74
C THR A 619 14.40 -2.13 49.52
N PRO A 620 13.92 -2.92 50.49
CA PRO A 620 12.71 -3.72 50.31
C PRO A 620 11.49 -2.80 50.30
N ILE A 621 10.76 -2.81 49.17
CA ILE A 621 9.54 -2.02 48.99
C ILE A 621 8.36 -2.99 48.92
N TYR A 622 7.28 -2.71 49.66
CA TYR A 622 6.09 -3.55 49.70
C TYR A 622 4.86 -2.78 49.21
N TYR A 623 4.02 -3.45 48.41
CA TYR A 623 2.71 -2.98 48.00
C TYR A 623 1.67 -4.05 48.34
N ASN A 624 0.64 -3.69 49.12
CA ASN A 624 -0.38 -4.62 49.63
C ASN A 624 0.21 -5.89 50.30
N GLY A 625 1.31 -5.74 51.05
CA GLY A 625 1.99 -6.83 51.74
C GLY A 625 2.87 -7.72 50.86
N ILE A 626 2.99 -7.40 49.56
CA ILE A 626 3.81 -8.15 48.60
C ILE A 626 5.07 -7.32 48.28
N ALA A 627 6.25 -7.93 48.36
CA ALA A 627 7.50 -7.29 47.98
C ALA A 627 7.49 -6.97 46.47
N LEU A 628 7.87 -5.75 46.12
CA LEU A 628 7.99 -5.30 44.74
C LEU A 628 9.29 -5.80 44.11
N GLU A 629 9.18 -6.28 42.88
CA GLU A 629 10.31 -6.68 42.05
C GLU A 629 10.74 -5.48 41.20
N LEU A 630 11.85 -4.85 41.60
CA LEU A 630 12.55 -3.85 40.80
C LEU A 630 13.56 -4.54 39.89
N TYR A 631 13.94 -3.89 38.79
CA TYR A 631 14.94 -4.41 37.88
C TYR A 631 15.90 -3.32 37.41
N GLN A 632 17.18 -3.65 37.26
CA GLN A 632 18.17 -2.75 36.68
C GLN A 632 17.99 -2.70 35.16
N THR A 633 18.34 -1.57 34.55
CA THR A 633 18.35 -1.46 33.09
C THR A 633 19.76 -1.53 32.54
N VAL A 634 19.87 -2.01 31.30
CA VAL A 634 21.12 -2.05 30.54
C VAL A 634 20.88 -1.28 29.25
N THR A 635 21.86 -0.51 28.81
CA THR A 635 21.82 0.18 27.53
C THR A 635 21.55 -0.83 26.41
N LEU A 636 20.51 -0.60 25.61
CA LEU A 636 20.27 -1.39 24.40
C LEU A 636 21.27 -0.96 23.31
N GLU A 637 22.47 -1.51 23.38
CA GLU A 637 23.55 -1.29 22.41
C GLU A 637 23.38 -2.20 21.18
N GLU A 638 23.92 -1.77 20.04
CA GLU A 638 23.93 -2.56 18.81
C GLU A 638 24.57 -3.93 19.06
N GLY A 639 23.92 -5.00 18.60
CA GLY A 639 24.33 -6.38 18.87
C GLY A 639 23.82 -6.98 20.20
N THR A 640 23.06 -6.23 21.01
CA THR A 640 22.39 -6.74 22.22
C THR A 640 21.01 -7.33 21.89
N GLN A 641 20.75 -8.58 22.29
CA GLN A 641 19.50 -9.28 22.08
C GLN A 641 19.09 -10.10 23.31
N ILE A 642 17.77 -10.27 23.51
CA ILE A 642 17.22 -11.23 24.47
C ILE A 642 16.97 -12.54 23.71
N VAL A 643 17.65 -13.60 24.12
CA VAL A 643 17.48 -14.93 23.53
C VAL A 643 16.62 -15.77 24.47
N THR A 644 15.55 -16.38 23.93
CA THR A 644 14.65 -17.24 24.70
C THR A 644 14.96 -18.71 24.45
N ILE A 645 15.11 -19.43 25.54
CA ILE A 645 15.38 -20.86 25.56
C ILE A 645 14.04 -21.62 25.58
N PRO A 646 13.81 -22.60 24.67
CA PRO A 646 12.63 -23.46 24.70
C PRO A 646 12.49 -24.24 26.02
N SER A 647 11.28 -24.68 26.34
CA SER A 647 11.03 -25.43 27.59
C SER A 647 11.77 -26.76 27.61
N THR A 648 12.67 -26.93 28.58
CA THR A 648 13.32 -28.20 28.85
C THR A 648 12.59 -28.89 30.01
N ASN A 649 11.55 -29.67 29.70
CA ASN A 649 10.68 -30.29 30.71
C ASN A 649 11.40 -31.32 31.62
N SER A 650 12.67 -31.63 31.35
CA SER A 650 13.45 -32.71 31.97
C SER A 650 14.91 -32.34 32.32
N ILE A 651 15.36 -31.11 32.06
CA ILE A 651 16.76 -30.69 32.28
C ILE A 651 16.83 -29.71 33.43
N ASN A 652 17.82 -29.88 34.31
CA ASN A 652 18.06 -28.96 35.42
C ASN A 652 18.41 -27.57 34.88
N ILE A 653 17.72 -26.53 35.39
CA ILE A 653 17.91 -25.15 34.95
C ILE A 653 19.36 -24.66 35.10
N ARG A 654 20.11 -25.13 36.12
CA ARG A 654 21.53 -24.82 36.29
C ARG A 654 22.36 -25.35 35.11
N MET A 655 22.12 -26.58 34.67
CA MET A 655 22.82 -27.17 33.52
C MET A 655 22.55 -26.39 32.24
N VAL A 656 21.31 -25.93 32.03
CA VAL A 656 20.95 -25.11 30.87
C VAL A 656 21.74 -23.80 30.87
N VAL A 657 21.78 -23.12 32.02
CA VAL A 657 22.48 -21.84 32.17
C VAL A 657 24.00 -22.03 31.99
N GLU A 658 24.60 -23.07 32.57
CA GLU A 658 26.02 -23.40 32.40
C GLU A 658 26.38 -23.70 30.94
N ALA A 659 25.57 -24.52 30.26
CA ALA A 659 25.78 -24.87 28.85
C ALA A 659 25.72 -23.63 27.94
N VAL A 660 24.71 -22.77 28.13
CA VAL A 660 24.59 -21.53 27.35
C VAL A 660 25.75 -20.60 27.64
N ASN A 661 26.12 -20.43 28.92
CA ASN A 661 27.23 -19.57 29.31
C ASN A 661 28.54 -20.01 28.64
N ASN A 662 28.86 -21.30 28.67
CA ASN A 662 30.09 -21.84 28.07
C ASN A 662 30.17 -21.69 26.54
N ASN A 663 29.03 -21.61 25.85
CA ASN A 663 28.99 -21.52 24.40
C ASN A 663 28.87 -20.09 23.87
N PHE A 664 28.12 -19.24 24.56
CA PHE A 664 27.86 -17.86 24.11
C PHE A 664 28.92 -16.87 24.56
N THR A 665 29.53 -17.04 25.73
CA THR A 665 30.55 -16.09 26.24
C THR A 665 31.82 -16.05 25.38
N LYS A 666 32.06 -17.06 24.55
CA LYS A 666 33.13 -17.06 23.53
C LYS A 666 32.93 -16.00 22.45
N ASN A 667 31.68 -15.60 22.20
CA ASN A 667 31.28 -14.72 21.10
C ASN A 667 30.66 -13.39 21.56
N GLY A 668 30.59 -13.15 22.87
CA GLY A 668 29.93 -11.99 23.42
C GLY A 668 29.84 -11.98 24.94
N ILE A 669 29.06 -11.05 25.47
CA ILE A 669 28.85 -10.84 26.90
C ILE A 669 27.41 -11.20 27.22
N ILE A 670 27.21 -12.08 28.21
CA ILE A 670 25.89 -12.31 28.80
C ILE A 670 25.74 -11.35 29.98
N TYR A 671 24.77 -10.45 29.89
CA TYR A 671 24.47 -9.49 30.94
C TYR A 671 23.65 -10.09 32.07
N ASP A 672 22.74 -11.01 31.76
CA ASP A 672 21.88 -11.68 32.74
C ASP A 672 21.23 -12.94 32.17
N PHE A 673 20.87 -13.86 33.05
CA PHE A 673 19.95 -14.97 32.78
C PHE A 673 18.68 -14.76 33.60
N SER A 674 17.52 -14.98 33.00
CA SER A 674 16.22 -14.84 33.67
C SER A 674 15.38 -16.10 33.54
N ALA A 675 14.57 -16.38 34.56
CA ALA A 675 13.55 -17.43 34.53
C ALA A 675 12.32 -17.06 35.35
N TYR A 676 11.22 -17.75 35.09
CA TYR A 676 10.01 -17.60 35.89
C TYR A 676 10.14 -18.35 37.21
N LYS A 677 9.95 -17.64 38.31
CA LYS A 677 9.85 -18.16 39.67
C LYS A 677 8.40 -18.11 40.11
N ASN A 678 7.89 -19.21 40.64
CA ASN A 678 6.57 -19.23 41.26
C ASN A 678 6.62 -18.46 42.58
N LYS A 679 5.73 -17.49 42.75
CA LYS A 679 5.73 -16.55 43.89
C LYS A 679 5.43 -17.24 45.23
N ILE A 680 4.70 -18.36 45.23
CA ILE A 680 4.30 -19.08 46.44
C ILE A 680 5.33 -20.15 46.80
N SER A 681 5.65 -21.03 45.86
CA SER A 681 6.56 -22.17 46.11
C SER A 681 8.05 -21.83 46.02
N GLY A 682 8.39 -20.67 45.44
CA GLY A 682 9.77 -20.25 45.23
C GLY A 682 10.53 -21.05 44.16
N LYS A 683 9.90 -22.03 43.51
CA LYS A 683 10.53 -22.88 42.48
C LYS A 683 10.70 -22.13 41.16
N PHE A 684 11.86 -22.31 40.54
CA PHE A 684 12.15 -21.85 39.18
C PHE A 684 11.59 -22.84 38.16
N HIS A 685 11.13 -22.30 37.04
CA HIS A 685 10.62 -23.09 35.94
C HIS A 685 11.53 -22.97 34.71
N THR A 686 11.72 -24.08 34.02
CA THR A 686 12.58 -24.20 32.83
C THR A 686 11.89 -23.74 31.55
N PHE A 687 10.58 -23.45 31.59
CA PHE A 687 9.87 -22.94 30.43
C PHE A 687 10.07 -21.42 30.29
N GLY A 688 10.74 -21.01 29.22
CA GLY A 688 10.96 -19.60 28.93
C GLY A 688 12.12 -18.95 29.69
N VAL A 689 13.17 -19.72 30.02
CA VAL A 689 14.46 -19.15 30.44
C VAL A 689 14.95 -18.22 29.34
N LYS A 690 15.48 -17.05 29.69
CA LYS A 690 16.06 -16.11 28.73
C LYS A 690 17.44 -15.71 29.16
N PHE A 691 18.23 -15.24 28.22
CA PHE A 691 19.47 -14.55 28.55
C PHE A 691 19.64 -13.30 27.69
N LEU A 692 20.15 -12.26 28.31
CA LEU A 692 20.44 -10.99 27.67
C LEU A 692 21.88 -11.04 27.19
N PHE A 693 22.08 -11.07 25.87
CA PHE A 693 23.37 -11.29 25.24
C PHE A 693 23.76 -10.15 24.32
N LYS A 694 24.99 -9.66 24.43
CA LYS A 694 25.60 -8.75 23.47
C LYS A 694 26.71 -9.46 22.72
N LYS A 695 26.57 -9.59 21.40
CA LYS A 695 27.67 -10.10 20.58
C LYS A 695 28.84 -9.12 20.59
N THR A 696 30.06 -9.63 20.75
CA THR A 696 31.30 -8.87 20.58
C THR A 696 31.99 -9.19 19.26
N ILE A 697 31.61 -10.31 18.63
CA ILE A 697 32.08 -10.72 17.31
C ILE A 697 31.02 -10.36 16.28
N TYR A 698 31.36 -9.46 15.35
CA TYR A 698 30.41 -8.93 14.37
C TYR A 698 29.78 -10.01 13.49
N SER A 699 30.57 -11.00 13.08
CA SER A 699 30.17 -12.14 12.23
C SER A 699 29.38 -13.23 12.94
N PHE A 700 29.25 -13.18 14.27
CA PHE A 700 28.47 -14.16 15.01
C PHE A 700 26.97 -13.85 14.85
N GLU A 701 26.25 -14.74 14.17
CA GLU A 701 24.80 -14.71 14.08
C GLU A 701 24.18 -15.41 15.30
N ILE A 702 23.27 -14.72 15.98
CA ILE A 702 22.55 -15.26 17.14
C ILE A 702 21.45 -16.18 16.58
N PRO A 703 21.43 -17.48 16.91
CA PRO A 703 20.49 -18.42 16.32
C PRO A 703 19.05 -18.11 16.72
N THR A 704 18.12 -18.26 15.78
CA THR A 704 16.68 -18.01 15.98
C THR A 704 16.03 -19.01 16.96
N PHE A 705 16.63 -20.20 17.11
CA PHE A 705 16.22 -21.24 18.07
C PHE A 705 17.44 -21.97 18.62
N LEU A 706 17.46 -22.22 19.94
CA LEU A 706 18.46 -23.08 20.58
C LEU A 706 17.88 -24.49 20.74
N GLU A 707 18.41 -25.45 19.99
CA GLU A 707 18.15 -26.88 20.25
C GLU A 707 19.00 -27.33 21.44
N ILE A 708 18.36 -27.67 22.56
CA ILE A 708 19.05 -28.12 23.78
C ILE A 708 19.38 -29.62 23.74
N ASP A 709 18.71 -30.40 22.91
CA ASP A 709 18.87 -31.87 22.87
C ASP A 709 20.27 -32.34 22.39
N LYS A 710 21.17 -31.41 22.02
CA LYS A 710 22.54 -31.70 21.57
C LYS A 710 23.65 -30.89 22.30
N PHE A 711 23.36 -30.25 23.42
CA PHE A 711 24.37 -29.54 24.21
C PHE A 711 25.10 -30.43 25.22
#